data_AF-A0A7S0C1C5-F1
#
_entry.id   AF-A0A7S0C1C5-F1
#
_cell.length_a   1.000
_cell.length_b   1.000
_cell.length_c   1.000
_cell.angle_alpha   90.00
_cell.angle_beta   90.00
_cell.angle_gamma   90.00
#
_symmetry.space_group_name_H-M   'P 1'
#
loop_
_entity.id
_entity.type
_entity.pdbx_description
1 polymer ?
#
loop_
_entity_poly.entity_id
_entity_poly.type
_entity_poly.pdbx_seq_one_letter_code
_entity_poly.pdbx_strand_id
1 'polypeptide(L)'
;RFAPVKKSDDLIILRSDAYEISDAFVPVLNPGCNGKAPTVSLDKKKYKQVGKLEACTLKGIPSLVKCTRLTVKGAINMSSGCHFVGDVSLVNNSDEAKTLPNGTYTNTEINLTGQPGLGPLLSSSISTTPIDGQKPGTSGLRKKTKVFMSENYLNNFVQAAYTAISDSGTDLSNGTLLIGGDGRYYNNEAIQAIIKMGVANGVKRFWIGKDGLLSTPAVSAIIRERGPVWQKAYGAFILTASHNPGGPEEDFGIKYNCENGGPAPDEMTDLIYEGTKTIRSYQISQEFPDIDLSTSGSTTIKSDDGFTQVTVEVIDTTADHVNLLKSIFDFDAIKALLDRDDFTMVYDSMHGVNGPYSKAVFVNELGQDPSTLINATPKDDFDGHHADPNLTYAKDLVKIMGLDRTGAKIPVEGKLPPSFGAAADGDGDRNMILGSQFFVTPSDSLAVIAAYADAIPFFKSQGGLKGVARSMPTSGAVDLVAKKLGFDLFETPTGWKYFGNLMDSKVLYGGKDYTPFICGEESFGTGSNHIREKDGIWAVLAWLNILASRNSDPTKPLVTVEDIVTEHWGIYGRNYYCRWDFEGVASKGANEMIDKMRNDSAANTGRTMGKYTIATADDFEYIDPVDGSVASKKGIRILMSDGSRVIFRLSGTAGSGATVRMYIEQYEPDTTKLNMKVSDALADLVQIALELCEIKNYCGTETPTVIT
;
A
#
# COMPACT_ATOMS: atom_id res chain seq x y z
N ARG A 1 46.95 -23.28 -4.95
CA ARG A 1 46.88 -22.17 -3.96
C ARG A 1 46.21 -21.01 -4.68
N PHE A 2 45.10 -20.48 -4.16
CA PHE A 2 44.45 -19.30 -4.70
C PHE A 2 45.47 -18.17 -4.88
N ALA A 3 45.31 -17.33 -5.92
CA ALA A 3 45.96 -16.03 -5.92
C ALA A 3 45.48 -15.28 -4.65
N PRO A 4 46.37 -14.92 -3.70
CA PRO A 4 45.94 -14.34 -2.44
C PRO A 4 45.37 -12.95 -2.69
N VAL A 5 44.05 -12.79 -2.55
CA VAL A 5 43.40 -11.48 -2.58
C VAL A 5 43.57 -10.83 -1.22
N LYS A 6 44.39 -9.78 -1.13
CA LYS A 6 44.60 -9.01 0.11
C LYS A 6 44.09 -7.58 0.00
N LYS A 7 43.98 -7.06 -1.22
CA LYS A 7 43.56 -5.69 -1.53
C LYS A 7 42.61 -5.68 -2.72
N SER A 8 41.90 -4.56 -2.88
CA SER A 8 41.08 -4.29 -4.07
C SER A 8 41.89 -4.33 -5.38
N ASP A 9 43.19 -4.00 -5.31
CA ASP A 9 44.14 -4.15 -6.42
C ASP A 9 44.19 -5.59 -6.94
N ASP A 10 44.23 -6.57 -6.03
CA ASP A 10 44.27 -8.00 -6.37
C ASP A 10 42.90 -8.48 -6.85
N LEU A 11 41.83 -7.95 -6.23
CA LEU A 11 40.45 -8.35 -6.50
C LEU A 11 39.99 -7.94 -7.91
N ILE A 12 40.29 -6.71 -8.35
CA ILE A 12 39.90 -6.26 -9.70
C ILE A 12 40.61 -7.07 -10.79
N ILE A 13 41.86 -7.49 -10.55
CA ILE A 13 42.59 -8.37 -11.47
C ILE A 13 41.89 -9.74 -11.54
N LEU A 14 41.61 -10.35 -10.38
CA LEU A 14 41.00 -11.68 -10.33
C LEU A 14 39.59 -11.71 -10.93
N ARG A 15 38.84 -10.61 -10.84
CA ARG A 15 37.50 -10.46 -11.45
C ARG A 15 37.54 -10.06 -12.93
N SER A 16 38.70 -9.68 -13.47
CA SER A 16 38.84 -9.31 -14.88
C SER A 16 39.12 -10.52 -15.77
N ASP A 17 39.12 -10.31 -17.09
CA ASP A 17 39.51 -11.30 -18.09
C ASP A 17 41.01 -11.69 -18.06
N ALA A 18 41.82 -11.07 -17.18
CA ALA A 18 43.18 -11.53 -16.93
C ALA A 18 43.21 -12.94 -16.29
N TYR A 19 42.12 -13.36 -15.65
CA TYR A 19 41.95 -14.71 -15.13
C TYR A 19 40.70 -15.36 -15.73
N GLU A 20 40.80 -16.65 -16.01
CA GLU A 20 39.70 -17.48 -16.46
C GLU A 20 39.55 -18.70 -15.55
N ILE A 21 38.34 -19.28 -15.49
CA ILE A 21 38.10 -20.51 -14.74
C ILE A 21 38.37 -21.68 -15.68
N SER A 22 39.37 -22.50 -15.34
CA SER A 22 39.69 -23.73 -16.06
C SER A 22 38.60 -24.80 -15.90
N ASP A 23 38.62 -25.84 -16.74
CA ASP A 23 37.72 -27.02 -16.64
C ASP A 23 37.79 -27.71 -15.27
N ALA A 24 38.89 -27.52 -14.52
CA ALA A 24 39.05 -28.01 -13.17
C ALA A 24 38.42 -27.08 -12.10
N PHE A 25 37.65 -26.06 -12.51
CA PHE A 25 37.07 -25.02 -11.67
C PHE A 25 38.10 -24.23 -10.84
N VAL A 26 39.31 -24.04 -11.40
CA VAL A 26 40.37 -23.26 -10.77
C VAL A 26 40.66 -22.00 -11.59
N PRO A 27 40.81 -20.82 -10.97
CA PRO A 27 41.25 -19.61 -11.66
C PRO A 27 42.69 -19.78 -12.15
N VAL A 28 42.89 -19.65 -13.45
CA VAL A 28 44.18 -19.69 -14.13
C VAL A 28 44.42 -18.38 -14.87
N LEU A 29 45.69 -18.00 -15.02
CA LEU A 29 46.03 -16.79 -15.75
C LEU A 29 45.70 -16.99 -17.24
N ASN A 30 44.97 -16.05 -17.82
CA ASN A 30 44.61 -16.10 -19.23
C ASN A 30 45.88 -16.14 -20.10
N PRO A 31 45.98 -17.04 -21.11
CA PRO A 31 47.14 -17.09 -22.01
C PRO A 31 47.49 -15.75 -22.68
N GLY A 32 46.48 -14.89 -22.88
CA GLY A 32 46.65 -13.53 -23.40
C GLY A 32 47.51 -12.61 -22.53
N CYS A 33 47.72 -12.94 -21.24
CA CYS A 33 48.64 -12.24 -20.34
C CYS A 33 50.11 -12.65 -20.54
N ASN A 34 50.43 -13.53 -21.50
CA ASN A 34 51.80 -13.97 -21.80
C ASN A 34 52.58 -14.48 -20.56
N GLY A 35 51.89 -15.23 -19.69
CA GLY A 35 52.49 -15.84 -18.51
C GLY A 35 52.78 -14.89 -17.33
N LYS A 36 52.39 -13.61 -17.41
CA LYS A 36 52.59 -12.63 -16.33
C LYS A 36 51.32 -11.82 -16.06
N ALA A 37 50.82 -11.90 -14.83
CA ALA A 37 49.64 -11.12 -14.42
C ALA A 37 49.91 -9.60 -14.50
N PRO A 38 48.88 -8.79 -14.83
CA PRO A 38 48.98 -7.33 -14.79
C PRO A 38 49.29 -6.84 -13.37
N THR A 39 49.93 -5.68 -13.27
CA THR A 39 50.10 -4.98 -11.98
C THR A 39 49.06 -3.86 -11.87
N VAL A 40 48.20 -3.91 -10.87
CA VAL A 40 47.21 -2.84 -10.61
C VAL A 40 47.58 -2.07 -9.35
N SER A 41 47.45 -0.74 -9.40
CA SER A 41 47.61 0.16 -8.25
C SER A 41 46.43 1.13 -8.20
N LEU A 42 45.48 0.86 -7.31
CA LEU A 42 44.33 1.75 -7.09
C LEU A 42 44.61 2.77 -5.99
N ASP A 43 43.91 3.92 -6.06
CA ASP A 43 43.95 4.93 -5.01
C ASP A 43 43.48 4.35 -3.67
N LYS A 44 44.39 4.32 -2.69
CA LYS A 44 44.15 3.68 -1.38
C LYS A 44 43.04 4.35 -0.57
N LYS A 45 42.65 5.59 -0.85
CA LYS A 45 41.55 6.28 -0.17
C LYS A 45 40.22 6.00 -0.86
N LYS A 46 40.23 5.95 -2.19
CA LYS A 46 39.00 5.81 -2.99
C LYS A 46 38.58 4.34 -3.18
N TYR A 47 39.49 3.38 -3.22
CA TYR A 47 39.19 1.96 -3.49
C TYR A 47 39.51 1.00 -2.34
N LYS A 48 39.72 1.50 -1.11
CA LYS A 48 40.18 0.67 0.03
C LYS A 48 39.25 -0.51 0.35
N GLN A 49 37.95 -0.32 0.21
CA GLN A 49 36.91 -1.28 0.59
C GLN A 49 36.26 -1.85 -0.67
N VAL A 50 35.83 -3.12 -0.59
CA VAL A 50 35.20 -3.85 -1.72
C VAL A 50 33.99 -3.09 -2.27
N GLY A 51 33.09 -2.60 -1.42
CA GLY A 51 31.92 -1.83 -1.87
C GLY A 51 32.27 -0.57 -2.66
N LYS A 52 33.42 0.07 -2.39
CA LYS A 52 33.87 1.23 -3.20
C LYS A 52 34.39 0.82 -4.57
N LEU A 53 35.07 -0.33 -4.65
CA LEU A 53 35.47 -0.90 -5.94
C LEU A 53 34.24 -1.26 -6.77
N GLU A 54 33.24 -1.88 -6.14
CA GLU A 54 31.98 -2.27 -6.79
C GLU A 54 31.21 -1.05 -7.30
N ALA A 55 31.09 0.01 -6.49
CA ALA A 55 30.48 1.27 -6.92
C ALA A 55 31.17 1.86 -8.17
N CYS A 56 32.50 1.79 -8.24
CA CYS A 56 33.26 2.32 -9.39
C CYS A 56 33.27 1.37 -10.60
N THR A 57 32.82 0.13 -10.46
CA THR A 57 32.80 -0.88 -11.54
C THR A 57 31.40 -1.47 -11.74
N LEU A 58 30.36 -0.70 -11.37
CA LEU A 58 28.95 -1.11 -11.46
C LEU A 58 28.55 -1.51 -12.89
N LYS A 59 29.19 -0.91 -13.91
CA LYS A 59 29.00 -1.23 -15.34
C LYS A 59 29.90 -2.37 -15.85
N GLY A 60 30.45 -3.16 -14.93
CA GLY A 60 31.35 -4.28 -15.21
C GLY A 60 32.82 -3.98 -15.00
N ILE A 61 33.61 -5.04 -14.90
CA ILE A 61 35.07 -5.00 -14.68
C ILE A 61 35.78 -4.75 -16.02
N PRO A 62 36.75 -3.82 -16.08
CA PRO A 62 37.50 -3.55 -17.30
C PRO A 62 38.35 -4.75 -17.73
N SER A 63 38.66 -4.81 -19.01
CA SER A 63 39.55 -5.83 -19.59
C SER A 63 41.02 -5.50 -19.27
N LEU A 64 41.71 -6.47 -18.68
CA LEU A 64 43.11 -6.41 -18.25
C LEU A 64 43.99 -7.49 -18.89
N VAL A 65 43.44 -8.37 -19.73
CA VAL A 65 44.18 -9.48 -20.34
C VAL A 65 45.45 -9.03 -21.10
N LYS A 66 45.43 -7.86 -21.73
CA LYS A 66 46.59 -7.25 -22.43
C LYS A 66 47.28 -6.13 -21.65
N CYS A 67 46.88 -5.91 -20.40
CA CYS A 67 47.42 -4.86 -19.55
C CYS A 67 48.74 -5.32 -18.91
N THR A 68 49.76 -4.48 -18.92
CA THR A 68 51.00 -4.70 -18.17
C THR A 68 50.89 -4.04 -16.79
N ARG A 69 50.41 -2.78 -16.77
CA ARG A 69 50.22 -2.00 -15.54
C ARG A 69 49.02 -1.07 -15.65
N LEU A 70 48.16 -1.05 -14.64
CA LEU A 70 47.10 -0.05 -14.48
C LEU A 70 47.31 0.72 -13.18
N THR A 71 47.45 2.04 -13.27
CA THR A 71 47.47 2.93 -12.10
C THR A 71 46.23 3.82 -12.11
N VAL A 72 45.48 3.87 -11.01
CA VAL A 72 44.28 4.72 -10.89
C VAL A 72 44.45 5.65 -9.69
N LYS A 73 44.50 6.95 -9.93
CA LYS A 73 44.57 8.00 -8.90
C LYS A 73 43.27 8.79 -8.90
N GLY A 74 42.63 8.93 -7.74
CA GLY A 74 41.30 9.54 -7.62
C GLY A 74 40.13 8.61 -7.93
N ALA A 75 38.91 9.13 -7.80
CA ALA A 75 37.68 8.36 -8.00
C ALA A 75 37.32 8.33 -9.50
N ILE A 76 37.34 7.15 -10.11
CA ILE A 76 37.12 6.94 -11.53
C ILE A 76 36.22 5.72 -11.74
N ASN A 77 35.05 5.95 -12.33
CA ASN A 77 34.15 4.87 -12.71
C ASN A 77 34.63 4.24 -14.01
N MET A 78 34.70 2.91 -14.05
CA MET A 78 35.10 2.11 -15.20
C MET A 78 33.98 1.12 -15.54
N SER A 79 34.02 0.60 -16.77
CA SER A 79 33.05 -0.39 -17.24
C SER A 79 33.75 -1.57 -17.92
N SER A 80 32.97 -2.59 -18.24
CA SER A 80 33.42 -3.71 -19.09
C SER A 80 33.86 -3.29 -20.51
N GLY A 81 33.48 -2.09 -20.97
CA GLY A 81 33.91 -1.53 -22.24
C GLY A 81 35.26 -0.81 -22.21
N CYS A 82 35.92 -0.73 -21.05
CA CYS A 82 37.26 -0.18 -20.93
C CYS A 82 38.31 -1.31 -21.09
N HIS A 83 39.13 -1.22 -22.13
CA HIS A 83 40.20 -2.20 -22.41
C HIS A 83 41.57 -1.58 -22.23
N PHE A 84 42.39 -2.14 -21.34
CA PHE A 84 43.72 -1.61 -21.05
C PHE A 84 44.82 -2.46 -21.69
N VAL A 85 45.72 -1.81 -22.42
CA VAL A 85 46.83 -2.46 -23.15
C VAL A 85 48.15 -1.81 -22.76
N GLY A 86 49.11 -2.62 -22.30
CA GLY A 86 50.41 -2.12 -21.84
C GLY A 86 50.33 -1.35 -20.52
N ASP A 87 51.06 -0.23 -20.42
CA ASP A 87 51.09 0.60 -19.20
C ASP A 87 50.11 1.77 -19.29
N VAL A 88 49.05 1.76 -18.47
CA VAL A 88 48.00 2.79 -18.44
C VAL A 88 47.93 3.47 -17.08
N SER A 89 47.82 4.80 -17.08
CA SER A 89 47.65 5.64 -15.89
C SER A 89 46.36 6.45 -16.03
N LEU A 90 45.49 6.38 -15.03
CA LEU A 90 44.26 7.17 -14.93
C LEU A 90 44.39 8.15 -13.77
N VAL A 91 44.12 9.42 -14.02
CA VAL A 91 44.26 10.48 -13.02
C VAL A 91 42.97 11.30 -12.95
N ASN A 92 42.43 11.43 -11.75
CA ASN A 92 41.39 12.38 -11.40
C ASN A 92 41.78 13.08 -10.09
N ASN A 93 42.09 14.37 -10.16
CA ASN A 93 42.43 15.16 -8.99
C ASN A 93 41.24 15.95 -8.40
N SER A 94 40.04 15.84 -8.99
CA SER A 94 38.84 16.47 -8.43
C SER A 94 38.26 15.66 -7.27
N ASP A 95 37.45 16.30 -6.43
CA ASP A 95 36.73 15.62 -5.36
C ASP A 95 35.61 14.72 -5.88
N GLU A 96 35.04 15.10 -7.03
CA GLU A 96 34.00 14.37 -7.74
C GLU A 96 34.56 13.16 -8.51
N ALA A 97 33.83 12.04 -8.53
CA ALA A 97 34.15 10.88 -9.36
C ALA A 97 33.92 11.18 -10.85
N LYS A 98 34.80 10.67 -11.71
CA LYS A 98 34.70 10.83 -13.17
C LYS A 98 34.50 9.50 -13.86
N THR A 99 33.68 9.45 -14.91
CA THR A 99 33.49 8.23 -15.67
C THR A 99 34.51 8.14 -16.80
N LEU A 100 35.30 7.06 -16.84
CA LEU A 100 36.16 6.77 -17.97
C LEU A 100 35.29 6.30 -19.15
N PRO A 101 35.42 6.91 -20.34
CA PRO A 101 34.70 6.44 -21.53
C PRO A 101 35.01 4.98 -21.88
N ASN A 102 34.10 4.33 -22.62
CA ASN A 102 34.41 3.02 -23.20
C ASN A 102 35.46 3.21 -24.30
N GLY A 103 36.40 2.28 -24.40
CA GLY A 103 37.47 2.35 -25.39
C GLY A 103 38.69 1.52 -25.02
N THR A 104 39.64 1.48 -25.95
CA THR A 104 40.94 0.83 -25.75
C THR A 104 42.00 1.87 -25.47
N TYR A 105 42.66 1.74 -24.33
CA TYR A 105 43.70 2.66 -23.87
C TYR A 105 45.05 1.93 -23.89
N THR A 106 45.98 2.43 -24.72
CA THR A 106 47.26 1.76 -24.97
C THR A 106 48.43 2.65 -24.58
N ASN A 107 49.27 2.22 -23.64
CA ASN A 107 50.52 2.91 -23.25
C ASN A 107 50.35 4.42 -23.02
N THR A 108 49.33 4.81 -22.26
CA THR A 108 48.91 6.22 -22.16
C THR A 108 48.56 6.61 -20.74
N GLU A 109 48.68 7.91 -20.45
CA GLU A 109 48.07 8.52 -19.28
C GLU A 109 46.79 9.27 -19.70
N ILE A 110 45.71 9.09 -18.95
CA ILE A 110 44.45 9.81 -19.14
C ILE A 110 44.16 10.63 -17.88
N ASN A 111 44.08 11.94 -18.04
CA ASN A 111 43.71 12.86 -16.97
C ASN A 111 42.26 13.32 -17.15
N LEU A 112 41.38 12.82 -16.29
CA LEU A 112 39.94 13.11 -16.29
C LEU A 112 39.58 14.32 -15.41
N THR A 113 40.55 14.98 -14.78
CA THR A 113 40.29 16.06 -13.80
C THR A 113 39.42 17.19 -14.39
N GLY A 114 39.64 17.54 -15.66
CA GLY A 114 38.86 18.57 -16.37
C GLY A 114 37.60 18.05 -17.06
N GLN A 115 37.32 16.74 -17.00
CA GLN A 115 36.10 16.18 -17.59
C GLN A 115 34.88 16.67 -16.81
N PRO A 116 33.76 17.01 -17.50
CA PRO A 116 32.49 17.22 -16.84
C PRO A 116 32.10 16.05 -15.92
N GLY A 117 31.31 16.34 -14.90
CA GLY A 117 30.95 15.41 -13.84
C GLY A 117 29.56 14.81 -13.98
N LEU A 118 28.98 14.43 -12.85
CA LEU A 118 27.59 14.02 -12.74
C LEU A 118 26.62 15.20 -12.87
N GLY A 119 27.08 16.44 -12.66
CA GLY A 119 26.27 17.65 -12.82
C GLY A 119 25.01 17.60 -11.95
N PRO A 120 23.79 17.72 -12.52
CA PRO A 120 22.54 17.64 -11.76
C PRO A 120 22.29 16.28 -11.09
N LEU A 121 23.06 15.24 -11.46
CA LEU A 121 22.99 13.91 -10.85
C LEU A 121 24.00 13.73 -9.70
N LEU A 122 24.80 14.75 -9.39
CA LEU A 122 25.78 14.68 -8.30
C LEU A 122 25.08 14.44 -6.96
N SER A 123 25.49 13.41 -6.24
CA SER A 123 25.00 13.10 -4.90
C SER A 123 25.85 13.79 -3.84
N SER A 124 25.22 14.38 -2.84
CA SER A 124 25.86 14.82 -1.59
C SER A 124 25.33 14.02 -0.41
N SER A 125 26.16 13.91 0.64
CA SER A 125 25.78 13.27 1.90
C SER A 125 25.54 14.34 2.95
N ILE A 126 24.32 14.42 3.48
CA ILE A 126 23.96 15.37 4.54
C ILE A 126 23.94 14.64 5.88
N SER A 127 24.65 15.17 6.88
CA SER A 127 24.67 14.60 8.23
C SER A 127 23.32 14.80 8.92
N THR A 128 22.86 13.80 9.66
CA THR A 128 21.60 13.81 10.41
C THR A 128 21.74 12.97 11.68
N THR A 129 20.74 13.04 12.55
CA THR A 129 20.61 12.18 13.73
C THR A 129 19.28 11.43 13.70
N PRO A 130 19.16 10.26 14.34
CA PRO A 130 17.87 9.58 14.50
C PRO A 130 16.83 10.51 15.12
N ILE A 131 15.58 10.40 14.64
CA ILE A 131 14.44 11.15 15.15
C ILE A 131 13.38 10.14 15.59
N ASP A 132 12.87 10.30 16.81
CA ASP A 132 11.88 9.39 17.38
C ASP A 132 10.55 9.41 16.61
N GLY A 133 9.77 8.34 16.78
CA GLY A 133 8.40 8.26 16.27
C GLY A 133 8.27 7.88 14.80
N GLN A 134 9.33 7.39 14.15
CA GLN A 134 9.33 6.96 12.75
C GLN A 134 8.95 5.48 12.51
N LYS A 135 8.33 4.81 13.49
CA LYS A 135 7.82 3.44 13.31
C LYS A 135 6.56 3.44 12.43
N PRO A 136 6.55 2.77 11.27
CA PRO A 136 5.32 2.59 10.49
C PRO A 136 4.24 1.86 11.29
N GLY A 137 2.98 2.25 11.11
CA GLY A 137 1.83 1.49 11.59
C GLY A 137 1.45 0.36 10.63
N THR A 138 0.21 -0.15 10.74
CA THR A 138 -0.30 -1.21 9.86
C THR A 138 -0.20 -0.88 8.37
N SER A 139 -0.36 0.41 8.02
CA SER A 139 -0.37 0.91 6.65
C SER A 139 0.37 2.24 6.55
N GLY A 140 1.69 2.19 6.71
CA GLY A 140 2.61 3.33 6.56
C GLY A 140 2.84 4.15 7.83
N LEU A 141 3.71 5.16 7.73
CA LEU A 141 4.01 6.12 8.79
C LEU A 141 3.05 7.32 8.66
N ARG A 142 2.34 7.65 9.74
CA ARG A 142 1.42 8.81 9.81
C ARG A 142 1.80 9.70 10.99
N LYS A 143 1.85 11.01 10.74
CA LYS A 143 2.13 12.07 11.72
C LYS A 143 1.45 13.36 11.29
N LYS A 144 1.41 14.33 12.20
CA LYS A 144 1.04 15.70 11.84
C LYS A 144 1.95 16.23 10.73
N THR A 145 1.39 16.93 9.75
CA THR A 145 2.11 17.47 8.59
C THR A 145 3.36 18.27 9.01
N LYS A 146 3.23 19.10 10.04
CA LYS A 146 4.34 19.85 10.64
C LYS A 146 5.53 19.01 11.08
N VAL A 147 5.31 17.76 11.49
CA VAL A 147 6.39 16.83 11.88
C VAL A 147 7.17 16.41 10.63
N PHE A 148 6.49 16.09 9.53
CA PHE A 148 7.17 15.77 8.26
C PHE A 148 7.93 16.96 7.68
N MET A 149 7.40 18.16 7.85
CA MET A 149 8.06 19.41 7.43
C MET A 149 9.23 19.82 8.33
N SER A 150 9.39 19.18 9.49
CA SER A 150 10.53 19.45 10.38
C SER A 150 11.84 18.94 9.77
N GLU A 151 12.93 19.58 10.15
CA GLU A 151 14.24 19.35 9.54
C GLU A 151 14.61 17.85 9.54
N ASN A 152 14.94 17.33 8.36
CA ASN A 152 15.39 15.96 8.13
C ASN A 152 14.39 14.85 8.50
N TYR A 153 13.15 15.13 8.94
CA TYR A 153 12.21 14.07 9.33
C TYR A 153 11.82 13.19 8.14
N LEU A 154 11.31 13.79 7.07
CA LEU A 154 11.01 13.08 5.83
C LEU A 154 12.27 12.41 5.26
N ASN A 155 13.38 13.14 5.19
CA ASN A 155 14.62 12.65 4.61
C ASN A 155 15.15 11.40 5.34
N ASN A 156 15.10 11.37 6.68
CA ASN A 156 15.55 10.23 7.46
C ASN A 156 14.72 8.98 7.15
N PHE A 157 13.39 9.12 7.09
CA PHE A 157 12.50 8.02 6.80
C PHE A 157 12.70 7.50 5.37
N VAL A 158 12.77 8.41 4.39
CA VAL A 158 12.96 8.06 2.97
C VAL A 158 14.33 7.40 2.74
N GLN A 159 15.39 7.88 3.39
CA GLN A 159 16.71 7.24 3.29
C GLN A 159 16.69 5.84 3.90
N ALA A 160 16.09 5.68 5.09
CA ALA A 160 15.96 4.37 5.71
C ALA A 160 15.16 3.40 4.83
N ALA A 161 14.14 3.89 4.13
CA ALA A 161 13.40 3.12 3.14
C ALA A 161 14.27 2.69 1.94
N TYR A 162 15.01 3.60 1.31
CA TYR A 162 15.93 3.21 0.21
C TYR A 162 16.99 2.19 0.65
N THR A 163 17.55 2.36 1.85
CA THR A 163 18.49 1.40 2.43
C THR A 163 17.82 0.04 2.62
N ALA A 164 16.64 -0.01 3.24
CA ALA A 164 15.91 -1.26 3.46
C ALA A 164 15.54 -1.96 2.14
N ILE A 165 15.16 -1.22 1.10
CA ILE A 165 14.85 -1.76 -0.24
C ILE A 165 16.09 -2.39 -0.87
N SER A 166 17.25 -1.73 -0.72
CA SER A 166 18.51 -2.26 -1.23
C SER A 166 18.95 -3.50 -0.43
N ASP A 167 18.81 -3.47 0.89
CA ASP A 167 19.17 -4.55 1.79
C ASP A 167 18.28 -5.79 1.62
N SER A 168 17.04 -5.63 1.14
CA SER A 168 16.16 -6.74 0.75
C SER A 168 16.53 -7.39 -0.59
N GLY A 169 17.57 -6.88 -1.27
CA GLY A 169 18.09 -7.42 -2.52
C GLY A 169 17.58 -6.74 -3.79
N THR A 170 16.84 -5.64 -3.67
CA THR A 170 16.36 -4.88 -4.84
C THR A 170 17.45 -3.95 -5.36
N ASP A 171 17.86 -4.13 -6.61
CA ASP A 171 18.73 -3.17 -7.31
C ASP A 171 17.93 -1.94 -7.74
N LEU A 172 18.05 -0.84 -6.99
CA LEU A 172 17.36 0.43 -7.27
C LEU A 172 17.65 0.99 -8.67
N SER A 173 18.76 0.60 -9.30
CA SER A 173 19.11 1.04 -10.65
C SER A 173 18.39 0.27 -11.76
N ASN A 174 17.72 -0.83 -11.42
CA ASN A 174 16.99 -1.68 -12.35
C ASN A 174 15.47 -1.60 -12.07
N GLY A 175 14.68 -1.46 -13.13
CA GLY A 175 13.22 -1.25 -13.01
C GLY A 175 12.84 0.22 -12.79
N THR A 176 11.77 0.44 -12.03
CA THR A 176 11.16 1.77 -11.84
C THR A 176 10.70 1.98 -10.39
N LEU A 177 10.90 3.17 -9.85
CA LEU A 177 10.21 3.60 -8.63
C LEU A 177 8.92 4.35 -8.98
N LEU A 178 7.79 3.89 -8.46
CA LEU A 178 6.53 4.62 -8.60
C LEU A 178 6.32 5.56 -7.40
N ILE A 179 5.81 6.76 -7.65
CA ILE A 179 5.47 7.72 -6.60
C ILE A 179 4.12 8.35 -6.93
N GLY A 180 3.23 8.41 -5.94
CA GLY A 180 1.99 9.16 -6.04
C GLY A 180 1.38 9.36 -4.66
N GLY A 181 0.26 10.06 -4.60
CA GLY A 181 -0.44 10.28 -3.35
C GLY A 181 -1.85 10.78 -3.58
N ASP A 182 -2.51 11.16 -2.47
CA ASP A 182 -3.88 11.64 -2.50
C ASP A 182 -4.04 13.14 -2.74
N GLY A 183 -2.92 13.84 -2.93
CA GLY A 183 -2.91 15.28 -3.19
C GLY A 183 -3.03 16.14 -1.94
N ARG A 184 -3.01 15.56 -0.73
CA ARG A 184 -3.00 16.32 0.53
C ARG A 184 -1.83 17.29 0.61
N TYR A 185 -1.94 18.28 1.50
CA TYR A 185 -0.90 19.28 1.73
C TYR A 185 0.47 18.62 1.98
N TYR A 186 1.54 19.18 1.41
CA TYR A 186 2.92 18.65 1.41
C TYR A 186 3.21 17.49 0.42
N ASN A 187 2.21 17.01 -0.34
CA ASN A 187 2.39 15.93 -1.31
C ASN A 187 3.46 16.23 -2.35
N ASN A 188 3.38 17.38 -3.03
CA ASN A 188 4.27 17.70 -4.14
C ASN A 188 5.71 17.94 -3.68
N GLU A 189 5.89 18.62 -2.55
CA GLU A 189 7.19 18.84 -1.93
C GLU A 189 7.85 17.53 -1.52
N ALA A 190 7.08 16.59 -0.96
CA ALA A 190 7.57 15.27 -0.61
C ALA A 190 7.97 14.46 -1.86
N ILE A 191 7.20 14.54 -2.97
CA ILE A 191 7.56 13.90 -4.25
C ILE A 191 8.93 14.40 -4.73
N GLN A 192 9.15 15.72 -4.77
CA GLN A 192 10.43 16.28 -5.22
C GLN A 192 11.59 15.80 -4.33
N ALA A 193 11.41 15.78 -3.00
CA ALA A 193 12.41 15.28 -2.07
C ALA A 193 12.73 13.79 -2.31
N ILE A 194 11.71 12.95 -2.49
CA ILE A 194 11.87 11.51 -2.73
C ILE A 194 12.61 11.26 -4.06
N ILE A 195 12.31 12.03 -5.12
CA ILE A 195 13.02 11.92 -6.41
C ILE A 195 14.49 12.28 -6.22
N LYS A 196 14.81 13.44 -5.63
CA LYS A 196 16.20 13.89 -5.43
C LYS A 196 17.02 12.93 -4.59
N MET A 197 16.39 12.33 -3.56
CA MET A 197 17.03 11.29 -2.75
C MET A 197 17.16 9.97 -3.51
N GLY A 198 16.15 9.59 -4.30
CA GLY A 198 16.19 8.39 -5.13
C GLY A 198 17.31 8.43 -6.16
N VAL A 199 17.49 9.57 -6.83
CA VAL A 199 18.61 9.79 -7.78
C VAL A 199 19.95 9.55 -7.11
N ALA A 200 20.14 10.13 -5.91
CA ALA A 200 21.37 9.97 -5.13
C ALA A 200 21.57 8.54 -4.60
N ASN A 201 20.48 7.79 -4.38
CA ASN A 201 20.51 6.38 -3.99
C ASN A 201 20.57 5.42 -5.19
N GLY A 202 20.62 5.93 -6.42
CA GLY A 202 20.90 5.14 -7.62
C GLY A 202 19.69 4.87 -8.53
N VAL A 203 18.50 5.34 -8.17
CA VAL A 203 17.28 5.18 -8.99
C VAL A 203 17.46 5.82 -10.37
N LYS A 204 17.14 5.06 -11.44
CA LYS A 204 17.30 5.51 -12.83
C LYS A 204 15.99 5.82 -13.55
N ARG A 205 14.87 5.30 -13.06
CA ARG A 205 13.55 5.55 -13.62
C ARG A 205 12.52 5.80 -12.52
N PHE A 206 11.69 6.82 -12.74
CA PHE A 206 10.56 7.13 -11.89
C PHE A 206 9.28 7.19 -12.73
N TRP A 207 8.19 6.67 -12.19
CA TRP A 207 6.84 6.97 -12.65
C TRP A 207 6.13 7.79 -11.59
N ILE A 208 5.51 8.89 -12.00
CA ILE A 208 4.82 9.81 -11.12
C ILE A 208 3.40 10.06 -11.65
N GLY A 209 2.39 10.01 -10.79
CA GLY A 209 1.06 10.44 -11.20
C GLY A 209 1.03 11.90 -11.62
N LYS A 210 0.27 12.23 -12.67
CA LYS A 210 -0.02 13.62 -13.02
C LYS A 210 -0.57 14.37 -11.81
N ASP A 211 -0.10 15.60 -11.62
CA ASP A 211 -0.37 16.47 -10.47
C ASP A 211 0.05 15.85 -9.12
N GLY A 212 0.90 14.81 -9.14
CA GLY A 212 1.27 14.03 -7.96
C GLY A 212 0.19 13.07 -7.48
N LEU A 213 -0.89 12.88 -8.25
CA LEU A 213 -2.08 12.13 -7.88
C LEU A 213 -2.01 10.69 -8.40
N LEU A 214 -2.09 9.72 -7.48
CA LEU A 214 -2.42 8.32 -7.76
C LEU A 214 -3.19 7.75 -6.57
N SER A 215 -4.35 7.15 -6.82
CA SER A 215 -5.05 6.38 -5.80
C SER A 215 -4.23 5.16 -5.39
N THR A 216 -4.36 4.73 -4.12
CA THR A 216 -3.70 3.51 -3.64
C THR A 216 -4.03 2.27 -4.50
N PRO A 217 -5.29 2.06 -4.95
CA PRO A 217 -5.61 0.98 -5.89
C PRO A 217 -4.88 1.11 -7.23
N ALA A 218 -4.80 2.33 -7.78
CA ALA A 218 -4.10 2.57 -9.04
C ALA A 218 -2.59 2.34 -8.92
N VAL A 219 -1.98 2.71 -7.79
CA VAL A 219 -0.58 2.37 -7.51
C VAL A 219 -0.37 0.86 -7.58
N SER A 220 -1.24 0.09 -6.92
CA SER A 220 -1.16 -1.38 -6.94
C SER A 220 -1.33 -1.94 -8.36
N ALA A 221 -2.30 -1.43 -9.12
CA ALA A 221 -2.53 -1.82 -10.51
C ALA A 221 -1.31 -1.51 -11.40
N ILE A 222 -0.71 -0.33 -11.28
CA ILE A 222 0.44 0.10 -12.08
C ILE A 222 1.66 -0.78 -11.77
N ILE A 223 1.96 -1.06 -10.50
CA ILE A 223 3.09 -1.93 -10.14
C ILE A 223 2.93 -3.30 -10.81
N ARG A 224 1.70 -3.82 -10.85
CA ARG A 224 1.42 -5.17 -11.31
C ARG A 224 1.38 -5.31 -12.83
N GLU A 225 0.72 -4.37 -13.49
CA GLU A 225 0.28 -4.49 -14.90
C GLU A 225 1.04 -3.58 -15.87
N ARG A 226 1.67 -2.48 -15.41
CA ARG A 226 2.25 -1.49 -16.32
C ARG A 226 3.64 -1.88 -16.84
N GLY A 227 3.79 -1.72 -18.15
CA GLY A 227 5.09 -1.72 -18.84
C GLY A 227 5.67 -3.11 -19.10
N PRO A 228 6.71 -3.21 -19.94
CA PRO A 228 7.42 -4.47 -20.13
C PRO A 228 8.17 -4.87 -18.86
N VAL A 229 8.45 -6.17 -18.69
CA VAL A 229 9.06 -6.75 -17.47
C VAL A 229 10.32 -5.99 -17.00
N TRP A 230 11.16 -5.50 -17.92
CA TRP A 230 12.40 -4.76 -17.60
C TRP A 230 12.19 -3.30 -17.16
N GLN A 231 10.96 -2.78 -17.20
CA GLN A 231 10.58 -1.46 -16.68
C GLN A 231 9.57 -1.56 -15.53
N LYS A 232 9.25 -2.77 -15.07
CA LYS A 232 8.27 -2.97 -14.01
C LYS A 232 8.68 -2.21 -12.75
N ALA A 233 7.71 -1.66 -12.05
CA ALA A 233 7.99 -1.02 -10.79
C ALA A 233 8.37 -2.07 -9.75
N TYR A 234 9.47 -1.85 -9.03
CA TYR A 234 9.87 -2.72 -7.92
C TYR A 234 9.20 -2.33 -6.59
N GLY A 235 8.47 -1.22 -6.58
CA GLY A 235 7.73 -0.74 -5.43
C GLY A 235 7.26 0.70 -5.64
N ALA A 236 6.57 1.24 -4.64
CA ALA A 236 6.06 2.59 -4.67
C ALA A 236 6.06 3.28 -3.32
N PHE A 237 6.35 4.59 -3.33
CA PHE A 237 5.97 5.47 -2.22
C PHE A 237 4.57 6.04 -2.48
N ILE A 238 3.68 5.89 -1.49
CA ILE A 238 2.32 6.44 -1.54
C ILE A 238 2.17 7.49 -0.45
N LEU A 239 1.96 8.74 -0.86
CA LEU A 239 1.86 9.89 0.03
C LEU A 239 0.41 10.11 0.44
N THR A 240 0.05 9.51 1.56
CA THR A 240 -1.32 9.50 2.07
C THR A 240 -1.36 9.10 3.54
N ALA A 241 -2.28 9.70 4.30
CA ALA A 241 -2.73 9.20 5.59
C ALA A 241 -4.15 8.59 5.52
N SER A 242 -4.60 8.19 4.33
CA SER A 242 -5.91 7.59 4.02
C SER A 242 -7.03 8.47 4.58
N HIS A 243 -7.92 7.92 5.38
CA HIS A 243 -9.06 8.61 5.97
C HIS A 243 -8.75 9.83 6.87
N ASN A 244 -7.53 9.99 7.37
CA ASN A 244 -7.16 11.11 8.24
C ASN A 244 -7.29 12.47 7.52
N PRO A 245 -7.64 13.56 8.23
CA PRO A 245 -7.84 14.87 7.62
C PRO A 245 -6.53 15.41 7.06
N GLY A 246 -6.63 16.26 6.02
CA GLY A 246 -5.52 16.87 5.30
C GLY A 246 -5.32 18.33 5.71
N GLY A 247 -4.19 18.90 5.30
CA GLY A 247 -3.85 20.30 5.55
C GLY A 247 -2.61 20.50 6.43
N PRO A 248 -2.17 21.76 6.62
CA PRO A 248 -0.92 22.08 7.31
C PRO A 248 -0.94 21.76 8.81
N GLU A 249 -2.10 21.80 9.45
CA GLU A 249 -2.27 21.47 10.88
C GLU A 249 -2.73 20.03 11.13
N GLU A 250 -3.03 19.30 10.05
CA GLU A 250 -3.57 17.95 10.11
C GLU A 250 -2.51 16.90 9.79
N ASP A 251 -2.89 15.79 9.16
CA ASP A 251 -2.04 14.61 9.07
C ASP A 251 -1.49 14.40 7.66
N PHE A 252 -0.20 14.07 7.61
CA PHE A 252 0.49 13.56 6.44
C PHE A 252 0.91 12.12 6.69
N GLY A 253 1.10 11.36 5.61
CA GLY A 253 1.56 9.99 5.71
C GLY A 253 2.34 9.54 4.50
N ILE A 254 3.18 8.53 4.72
CA ILE A 254 3.97 7.87 3.68
C ILE A 254 3.86 6.35 3.87
N LYS A 255 3.36 5.67 2.84
CA LYS A 255 3.33 4.21 2.71
C LYS A 255 4.42 3.75 1.75
N TYR A 256 4.85 2.50 1.89
CA TYR A 256 5.65 1.82 0.88
C TYR A 256 4.93 0.53 0.47
N ASN A 257 4.73 0.36 -0.84
CA ASN A 257 4.23 -0.89 -1.43
C ASN A 257 5.36 -1.60 -2.17
N CYS A 258 5.36 -2.93 -2.10
CA CYS A 258 6.38 -3.81 -2.67
C CYS A 258 6.04 -4.22 -4.11
N GLU A 259 6.90 -5.03 -4.72
CA GLU A 259 6.86 -5.47 -6.11
C GLU A 259 5.62 -6.31 -6.49
N ASN A 260 4.92 -6.91 -5.51
CA ASN A 260 3.64 -7.58 -5.75
C ASN A 260 2.46 -6.58 -5.90
N GLY A 261 2.70 -5.31 -5.60
CA GLY A 261 1.72 -4.21 -5.61
C GLY A 261 1.07 -3.94 -4.25
N GLY A 262 1.37 -4.71 -3.21
CA GLY A 262 0.73 -4.62 -1.90
C GLY A 262 1.56 -3.87 -0.85
N PRO A 263 0.98 -3.58 0.33
CA PRO A 263 1.70 -2.95 1.43
C PRO A 263 2.94 -3.73 1.83
N ALA A 264 3.98 -3.01 2.28
CA ALA A 264 5.19 -3.61 2.84
C ALA A 264 4.86 -4.63 3.95
N PRO A 265 5.45 -5.85 3.92
CA PRO A 265 5.30 -6.83 4.99
C PRO A 265 5.98 -6.35 6.27
N ASP A 266 5.69 -7.01 7.40
CA ASP A 266 6.24 -6.62 8.71
C ASP A 266 7.77 -6.55 8.70
N GLU A 267 8.44 -7.53 8.09
CA GLU A 267 9.91 -7.56 7.94
C GLU A 267 10.45 -6.30 7.26
N MET A 268 9.84 -5.89 6.14
CA MET A 268 10.25 -4.69 5.42
C MET A 268 10.02 -3.42 6.27
N THR A 269 8.87 -3.31 6.94
CA THR A 269 8.59 -2.14 7.80
C THR A 269 9.51 -2.07 9.02
N ASP A 270 9.92 -3.21 9.57
CA ASP A 270 10.87 -3.29 10.67
C ASP A 270 12.28 -2.90 10.20
N LEU A 271 12.73 -3.36 9.01
CA LEU A 271 14.00 -2.91 8.41
C LEU A 271 14.06 -1.39 8.25
N ILE A 272 12.98 -0.77 7.74
CA ILE A 272 12.87 0.69 7.63
C ILE A 272 13.04 1.32 9.01
N TYR A 273 12.28 0.84 10.01
CA TYR A 273 12.31 1.40 11.35
C TYR A 273 13.69 1.26 12.01
N GLU A 274 14.35 0.11 11.92
CA GLU A 274 15.72 -0.08 12.41
C GLU A 274 16.71 0.86 11.72
N GLY A 275 16.54 1.09 10.42
CA GLY A 275 17.27 2.10 9.66
C GLY A 275 17.12 3.51 10.25
N THR A 276 15.89 3.93 10.58
CA THR A 276 15.65 5.27 11.17
C THR A 276 16.31 5.47 12.54
N LYS A 277 16.48 4.40 13.33
CA LYS A 277 17.13 4.46 14.65
C LYS A 277 18.64 4.57 14.57
N THR A 278 19.23 4.13 13.46
CA THR A 278 20.69 4.03 13.29
C THR A 278 21.26 5.04 12.30
N ILE A 279 20.41 5.74 11.55
CA ILE A 279 20.80 6.72 10.53
C ILE A 279 21.76 7.80 11.07
N ARG A 280 22.74 8.18 10.23
CA ARG A 280 23.74 9.23 10.51
C ARG A 280 23.90 10.22 9.36
N SER A 281 23.47 9.85 8.17
CA SER A 281 23.38 10.73 7.02
C SER A 281 22.34 10.23 6.04
N TYR A 282 21.90 11.10 5.14
CA TYR A 282 21.14 10.74 3.94
C TYR A 282 21.81 11.27 2.68
N GLN A 283 21.53 10.62 1.55
CA GLN A 283 22.02 11.02 0.24
C GLN A 283 20.97 11.84 -0.52
N ILE A 284 21.38 12.92 -1.17
CA ILE A 284 20.50 13.76 -1.97
C ILE A 284 21.24 14.37 -3.17
N SER A 285 20.57 14.47 -4.31
CA SER A 285 21.05 15.22 -5.48
C SER A 285 20.40 16.60 -5.49
N GLN A 286 21.01 17.55 -4.78
CA GLN A 286 20.45 18.89 -4.54
C GLN A 286 20.18 19.66 -5.84
N GLU A 287 21.09 19.51 -6.82
CA GLU A 287 21.04 20.18 -8.12
C GLU A 287 20.13 19.48 -9.13
N PHE A 288 19.54 18.34 -8.77
CA PHE A 288 18.55 17.69 -9.62
C PHE A 288 17.31 18.60 -9.71
N PRO A 289 16.85 18.96 -10.93
CA PRO A 289 15.77 19.93 -11.09
C PRO A 289 14.45 19.37 -10.55
N ASP A 290 13.59 20.27 -10.07
CA ASP A 290 12.21 19.89 -9.77
C ASP A 290 11.51 19.49 -11.07
N ILE A 291 10.71 18.43 -10.99
CA ILE A 291 9.96 17.90 -12.12
C ILE A 291 8.60 18.60 -12.17
N ASP A 292 8.19 19.10 -13.34
CA ASP A 292 6.81 19.56 -13.57
C ASP A 292 5.86 18.37 -13.49
N LEU A 293 5.10 18.29 -12.39
CA LEU A 293 4.13 17.22 -12.16
C LEU A 293 2.82 17.43 -12.95
N SER A 294 2.57 18.63 -13.47
CA SER A 294 1.28 18.99 -14.08
C SER A 294 1.13 18.53 -15.54
N THR A 295 2.25 18.21 -16.19
CA THR A 295 2.28 17.83 -17.60
C THR A 295 2.70 16.38 -17.75
N SER A 296 1.83 15.53 -18.30
CA SER A 296 2.19 14.15 -18.64
C SER A 296 3.30 14.13 -19.70
N GLY A 297 4.30 13.27 -19.52
CA GLY A 297 5.45 13.20 -20.41
C GLY A 297 6.67 12.59 -19.74
N SER A 298 7.76 12.46 -20.50
CA SER A 298 9.03 11.92 -20.03
C SER A 298 10.10 13.00 -20.02
N THR A 299 10.74 13.19 -18.87
CA THR A 299 11.87 14.11 -18.68
C THR A 299 13.13 13.29 -18.39
N THR A 300 14.14 13.41 -19.25
CA THR A 300 15.43 12.74 -19.06
C THR A 300 16.50 13.74 -18.68
N ILE A 301 17.07 13.57 -17.49
CA ILE A 301 18.20 14.37 -16.98
C ILE A 301 19.46 13.53 -17.17
N LYS A 302 20.45 14.08 -17.86
CA LYS A 302 21.75 13.43 -18.09
C LYS A 302 22.80 14.04 -17.17
N SER A 303 23.79 13.25 -16.81
CA SER A 303 25.02 13.79 -16.25
C SER A 303 25.76 14.61 -17.30
N ASP A 304 26.53 15.61 -16.86
CA ASP A 304 27.33 16.45 -17.76
C ASP A 304 28.41 15.63 -18.49
N ASP A 305 28.86 14.53 -17.89
CA ASP A 305 29.78 13.56 -18.50
C ASP A 305 29.10 12.68 -19.58
N GLY A 306 27.77 12.71 -19.68
CA GLY A 306 26.98 11.99 -20.68
C GLY A 306 26.82 10.48 -20.44
N PHE A 307 27.37 9.92 -19.35
CA PHE A 307 27.38 8.47 -19.11
C PHE A 307 26.22 7.97 -18.25
N THR A 308 25.53 8.87 -17.56
CA THR A 308 24.42 8.53 -16.66
C THR A 308 23.21 9.33 -17.05
N GLN A 309 22.04 8.71 -16.98
CA GLN A 309 20.78 9.41 -17.15
C GLN A 309 19.75 8.89 -16.16
N VAL A 310 18.85 9.77 -15.75
CA VAL A 310 17.66 9.46 -14.99
C VAL A 310 16.47 9.89 -15.82
N THR A 311 15.44 9.04 -15.90
CA THR A 311 14.19 9.34 -16.59
C THR A 311 13.05 9.42 -15.59
N VAL A 312 12.32 10.53 -15.59
CA VAL A 312 11.10 10.70 -14.81
C VAL A 312 9.93 10.80 -15.78
N GLU A 313 8.96 9.90 -15.65
CA GLU A 313 7.75 9.92 -16.48
C GLU A 313 6.57 10.32 -15.61
N VAL A 314 5.94 11.43 -15.97
CA VAL A 314 4.64 11.84 -15.41
C VAL A 314 3.56 11.15 -16.24
N ILE A 315 2.84 10.23 -15.60
CA ILE A 315 1.88 9.33 -16.24
C ILE A 315 0.44 9.78 -15.97
N ASP A 316 -0.50 9.34 -16.80
CA ASP A 316 -1.93 9.60 -16.55
C ASP A 316 -2.35 8.99 -15.21
N THR A 317 -3.09 9.76 -14.42
CA THR A 317 -3.55 9.35 -13.08
C THR A 317 -4.46 8.13 -13.13
N THR A 318 -5.32 8.01 -14.14
CA THR A 318 -6.47 7.10 -14.13
C THR A 318 -6.36 5.93 -15.10
N ALA A 319 -5.63 6.09 -16.21
CA ALA A 319 -5.72 5.21 -17.36
C ALA A 319 -5.47 3.73 -17.06
N ASP A 320 -4.37 3.40 -16.37
CA ASP A 320 -4.02 1.99 -16.07
C ASP A 320 -5.07 1.32 -15.19
N HIS A 321 -5.57 2.02 -14.17
CA HIS A 321 -6.57 1.48 -13.25
C HIS A 321 -7.95 1.35 -13.92
N VAL A 322 -8.40 2.36 -14.65
CA VAL A 322 -9.69 2.31 -15.37
C VAL A 322 -9.69 1.20 -16.42
N ASN A 323 -8.57 1.01 -17.14
CA ASN A 323 -8.43 -0.10 -18.08
C ASN A 323 -8.51 -1.47 -17.38
N LEU A 324 -7.90 -1.61 -16.20
CA LEU A 324 -8.02 -2.81 -15.38
C LEU A 324 -9.48 -3.05 -14.96
N LEU A 325 -10.19 -2.03 -14.48
CA LEU A 325 -11.60 -2.14 -14.07
C LEU A 325 -12.51 -2.58 -15.24
N LYS A 326 -12.27 -2.06 -16.45
CA LYS A 326 -12.99 -2.45 -17.67
C LYS A 326 -12.77 -3.91 -18.05
N SER A 327 -11.64 -4.51 -17.65
CA SER A 327 -11.39 -5.94 -17.87
C SER A 327 -12.10 -6.84 -16.85
N ILE A 328 -12.57 -6.27 -15.73
CA ILE A 328 -13.16 -7.00 -14.61
C ILE A 328 -14.69 -7.03 -14.69
N PHE A 329 -15.28 -5.88 -15.02
CA PHE A 329 -16.72 -5.63 -14.95
C PHE A 329 -17.38 -5.52 -16.33
N ASP A 330 -18.68 -5.75 -16.37
CA ASP A 330 -19.51 -5.52 -17.55
C ASP A 330 -20.00 -4.06 -17.56
N PHE A 331 -19.21 -3.18 -18.16
CA PHE A 331 -19.52 -1.75 -18.23
C PHE A 331 -20.79 -1.47 -19.05
N ASP A 332 -21.12 -2.32 -20.04
CA ASP A 332 -22.35 -2.16 -20.82
C ASP A 332 -23.59 -2.48 -19.99
N ALA A 333 -23.54 -3.54 -19.17
CA ALA A 333 -24.63 -3.86 -18.24
C ALA A 333 -24.78 -2.78 -17.15
N ILE A 334 -23.67 -2.28 -16.60
CA ILE A 334 -23.70 -1.17 -15.63
C ILE A 334 -24.31 0.06 -16.28
N LYS A 335 -23.88 0.42 -17.49
CA LYS A 335 -24.44 1.55 -18.23
C LYS A 335 -25.95 1.39 -18.46
N ALA A 336 -26.39 0.21 -18.88
CA ALA A 336 -27.81 -0.07 -19.08
C ALA A 336 -28.65 0.08 -17.79
N LEU A 337 -28.09 -0.25 -16.62
CA LEU A 337 -28.73 0.04 -15.32
C LEU A 337 -28.81 1.55 -15.07
N LEU A 338 -27.70 2.26 -15.27
CA LEU A 338 -27.61 3.69 -14.99
C LEU A 338 -28.46 4.55 -15.95
N ASP A 339 -28.70 4.06 -17.16
CA ASP A 339 -29.54 4.73 -18.17
C ASP A 339 -31.05 4.52 -17.94
N ARG A 340 -31.46 3.77 -16.90
CA ARG A 340 -32.88 3.63 -16.54
C ARG A 340 -33.44 4.92 -15.96
N ASP A 341 -34.64 5.30 -16.39
CA ASP A 341 -35.35 6.49 -15.89
C ASP A 341 -35.66 6.44 -14.37
N ASP A 342 -35.74 5.24 -13.79
CA ASP A 342 -36.02 5.00 -12.37
C ASP A 342 -34.75 4.72 -11.53
N PHE A 343 -33.55 4.82 -12.12
CA PHE A 343 -32.28 4.68 -11.41
C PHE A 343 -31.53 6.01 -11.38
N THR A 344 -31.09 6.41 -10.19
CA THR A 344 -30.21 7.58 -10.03
C THR A 344 -29.10 7.27 -9.06
N MET A 345 -27.93 7.88 -9.28
CA MET A 345 -26.78 7.70 -8.39
C MET A 345 -26.15 9.01 -7.96
N VAL A 346 -25.46 8.95 -6.82
CA VAL A 346 -24.55 10.01 -6.35
C VAL A 346 -23.25 9.37 -5.85
N TYR A 347 -22.11 9.95 -6.22
CA TYR A 347 -20.78 9.53 -5.78
C TYR A 347 -20.03 10.71 -5.16
N ASP A 348 -19.62 10.57 -3.91
CA ASP A 348 -18.84 11.55 -3.17
C ASP A 348 -17.36 11.17 -3.13
N SER A 349 -16.51 11.95 -3.80
CA SER A 349 -15.06 11.72 -3.72
C SER A 349 -14.41 12.35 -2.49
N MET A 350 -15.19 13.06 -1.65
CA MET A 350 -14.75 13.73 -0.42
C MET A 350 -13.52 14.63 -0.59
N HIS A 351 -13.39 15.26 -1.77
CA HIS A 351 -12.21 16.04 -2.18
C HIS A 351 -10.89 15.26 -2.17
N GLY A 352 -10.94 13.93 -2.14
CA GLY A 352 -9.79 13.04 -2.24
C GLY A 352 -9.44 12.67 -3.67
N VAL A 353 -8.51 11.73 -3.79
CA VAL A 353 -7.88 11.34 -5.06
C VAL A 353 -8.83 10.64 -6.03
N ASN A 354 -9.95 10.09 -5.55
CA ASN A 354 -10.96 9.44 -6.40
C ASN A 354 -11.77 10.43 -7.26
N GLY A 355 -11.58 11.74 -7.13
CA GLY A 355 -12.21 12.74 -8.00
C GLY A 355 -11.97 12.50 -9.49
N PRO A 356 -10.71 12.49 -9.96
CA PRO A 356 -10.37 12.12 -11.33
C PRO A 356 -10.87 10.73 -11.75
N TYR A 357 -10.79 9.72 -10.87
CA TYR A 357 -11.21 8.35 -11.18
C TYR A 357 -12.73 8.23 -11.35
N SER A 358 -13.51 8.87 -10.48
CA SER A 358 -14.97 8.88 -10.58
C SER A 358 -15.43 9.59 -11.85
N LYS A 359 -14.76 10.68 -12.25
CA LYS A 359 -15.00 11.32 -13.55
C LYS A 359 -14.64 10.40 -14.72
N ALA A 360 -13.48 9.74 -14.66
CA ALA A 360 -13.07 8.82 -15.72
C ALA A 360 -14.04 7.64 -15.87
N VAL A 361 -14.49 7.04 -14.77
CA VAL A 361 -15.40 5.89 -14.79
C VAL A 361 -16.84 6.31 -15.08
N PHE A 362 -17.45 7.15 -14.25
CA PHE A 362 -18.90 7.39 -14.33
C PHE A 362 -19.26 8.34 -15.47
N VAL A 363 -18.47 9.39 -15.71
CA VAL A 363 -18.78 10.38 -16.75
C VAL A 363 -18.22 9.92 -18.10
N ASN A 364 -16.92 9.65 -18.19
CA ASN A 364 -16.30 9.41 -19.50
C ASN A 364 -16.63 8.03 -20.07
N GLU A 365 -16.58 6.97 -19.25
CA GLU A 365 -16.82 5.59 -19.71
C GLU A 365 -18.33 5.23 -19.64
N LEU A 366 -19.01 5.52 -18.53
CA LEU A 366 -20.41 5.15 -18.32
C LEU A 366 -21.42 6.22 -18.77
N GLY A 367 -20.96 7.40 -19.20
CA GLY A 367 -21.81 8.43 -19.82
C GLY A 367 -22.76 9.16 -18.87
N GLN A 368 -22.54 9.10 -17.56
CA GLN A 368 -23.37 9.77 -16.57
C GLN A 368 -23.16 11.29 -16.57
N ASP A 369 -24.18 12.02 -16.14
CA ASP A 369 -24.07 13.47 -15.98
C ASP A 369 -23.05 13.81 -14.87
N PRO A 370 -22.16 14.80 -15.06
CA PRO A 370 -21.20 15.21 -14.03
C PRO A 370 -21.82 15.59 -12.68
N SER A 371 -23.10 15.98 -12.64
CA SER A 371 -23.83 16.27 -11.39
C SER A 371 -24.07 15.04 -10.51
N THR A 372 -23.86 13.83 -11.02
CA THR A 372 -23.81 12.61 -10.19
C THR A 372 -22.61 12.59 -9.25
N LEU A 373 -21.57 13.39 -9.54
CA LEU A 373 -20.36 13.46 -8.74
C LEU A 373 -20.39 14.70 -7.84
N ILE A 374 -20.14 14.49 -6.55
CA ILE A 374 -19.93 15.58 -5.60
C ILE A 374 -18.50 15.51 -5.05
N ASN A 375 -17.95 16.68 -4.73
CA ASN A 375 -16.60 16.83 -4.18
C ASN A 375 -15.50 16.12 -5.00
N ALA A 376 -15.68 16.01 -6.32
CA ALA A 376 -14.80 15.28 -7.23
C ALA A 376 -13.55 16.04 -7.71
N THR A 377 -13.21 17.14 -7.04
CA THR A 377 -11.97 17.88 -7.26
C THR A 377 -11.08 17.68 -6.04
N PRO A 378 -9.88 17.09 -6.19
CA PRO A 378 -8.92 16.94 -5.11
C PRO A 378 -8.56 18.28 -4.48
N LYS A 379 -8.49 18.34 -3.16
CA LYS A 379 -8.02 19.50 -2.38
C LYS A 379 -7.00 19.05 -1.35
N ASP A 380 -6.01 19.88 -1.09
CA ASP A 380 -4.89 19.57 -0.21
C ASP A 380 -5.28 19.47 1.27
N ASP A 381 -6.38 20.10 1.66
CA ASP A 381 -7.01 20.03 2.99
C ASP A 381 -8.36 19.31 3.00
N PHE A 382 -8.73 18.68 1.88
CA PHE A 382 -10.07 18.09 1.67
C PHE A 382 -11.24 19.06 1.95
N ASP A 383 -11.06 20.36 1.74
CA ASP A 383 -12.00 21.43 2.09
C ASP A 383 -12.24 21.59 3.61
N GLY A 384 -11.24 21.24 4.42
CA GLY A 384 -11.34 21.23 5.88
C GLY A 384 -12.23 20.10 6.42
N HIS A 385 -12.45 19.06 5.61
CA HIS A 385 -13.25 17.90 5.97
C HIS A 385 -12.40 16.65 6.20
N HIS A 386 -13.00 15.66 6.85
CA HIS A 386 -12.37 14.37 7.10
C HIS A 386 -12.80 13.41 5.98
N ALA A 387 -11.86 13.01 5.11
CA ALA A 387 -12.14 12.13 3.97
C ALA A 387 -12.29 10.66 4.41
N ASP A 388 -13.28 10.39 5.27
CA ASP A 388 -13.59 9.06 5.81
C ASP A 388 -15.04 8.68 5.51
N PRO A 389 -15.28 7.67 4.65
CA PRO A 389 -16.60 7.35 4.15
C PRO A 389 -17.39 6.57 5.20
N ASN A 390 -17.96 7.27 6.17
CA ASN A 390 -18.86 6.70 7.18
C ASN A 390 -20.02 7.66 7.48
N LEU A 391 -21.00 7.18 8.26
CA LEU A 391 -22.21 7.93 8.58
C LEU A 391 -21.96 9.25 9.33
N THR A 392 -20.79 9.40 9.96
CA THR A 392 -20.41 10.61 10.71
C THR A 392 -19.82 11.68 9.79
N TYR A 393 -18.84 11.33 8.96
CA TYR A 393 -18.07 12.31 8.18
C TYR A 393 -18.61 12.54 6.77
N ALA A 394 -19.22 11.54 6.12
CA ALA A 394 -19.88 11.67 4.82
C ALA A 394 -21.30 12.28 4.95
N LYS A 395 -21.45 13.28 5.83
CA LYS A 395 -22.73 13.87 6.25
C LYS A 395 -23.61 14.33 5.09
N ASP A 396 -23.00 14.88 4.04
CA ASP A 396 -23.73 15.47 2.92
C ASP A 396 -24.32 14.38 2.04
N LEU A 397 -23.52 13.35 1.72
CA LEU A 397 -24.01 12.15 1.06
C LEU A 397 -25.10 11.45 1.88
N VAL A 398 -24.87 11.22 3.18
CA VAL A 398 -25.84 10.57 4.09
C VAL A 398 -27.18 11.30 4.07
N LYS A 399 -27.15 12.63 4.13
CA LYS A 399 -28.35 13.47 4.04
C LYS A 399 -29.02 13.38 2.66
N ILE A 400 -28.25 13.40 1.57
CA ILE A 400 -28.77 13.23 0.20
C ILE A 400 -29.49 11.88 0.06
N MET A 401 -28.95 10.85 0.69
CA MET A 401 -29.52 9.50 0.70
C MET A 401 -30.69 9.34 1.69
N GLY A 402 -31.13 10.41 2.36
CA GLY A 402 -32.28 10.39 3.26
C GLY A 402 -32.02 9.67 4.58
N LEU A 403 -30.79 9.75 5.09
CA LEU A 403 -30.40 9.22 6.39
C LEU A 403 -29.86 10.31 7.32
N ASP A 404 -29.82 10.02 8.62
CA ASP A 404 -29.02 10.76 9.59
C ASP A 404 -27.71 10.02 9.93
N ARG A 405 -26.88 10.64 10.78
CA ARG A 405 -25.58 10.08 11.23
C ARG A 405 -25.68 8.76 12.00
N THR A 406 -26.88 8.34 12.40
CA THR A 406 -27.14 7.06 13.08
C THR A 406 -27.65 5.99 12.11
N GLY A 407 -27.79 6.34 10.82
CA GLY A 407 -28.38 5.48 9.80
C GLY A 407 -29.91 5.41 9.89
N ALA A 408 -30.56 6.29 10.65
CA ALA A 408 -32.01 6.34 10.71
C ALA A 408 -32.57 7.12 9.51
N LYS A 409 -33.71 6.66 8.98
CA LYS A 409 -34.42 7.31 7.88
C LYS A 409 -34.90 8.70 8.33
N ILE A 410 -34.61 9.73 7.54
CA ILE A 410 -35.14 11.10 7.76
C ILE A 410 -36.28 11.39 6.79
N PRO A 411 -37.26 12.25 7.15
CA PRO A 411 -38.30 12.67 6.21
C PRO A 411 -37.69 13.32 4.97
N VAL A 412 -38.11 12.87 3.79
CA VAL A 412 -37.69 13.43 2.50
C VAL A 412 -38.88 14.13 1.86
N GLU A 413 -38.78 15.44 1.67
CA GLU A 413 -39.82 16.25 1.01
C GLU A 413 -39.46 16.46 -0.47
N GLY A 414 -40.39 16.17 -1.38
CA GLY A 414 -40.21 16.40 -2.81
C GLY A 414 -39.58 15.21 -3.54
N LYS A 415 -38.33 15.34 -3.98
CA LYS A 415 -37.63 14.33 -4.80
C LYS A 415 -37.17 13.17 -3.93
N LEU A 416 -37.44 11.93 -4.36
CA LEU A 416 -36.94 10.72 -3.71
C LEU A 416 -35.40 10.75 -3.66
N PRO A 417 -34.77 10.19 -2.61
CA PRO A 417 -33.33 10.01 -2.57
C PRO A 417 -32.83 9.19 -3.76
N PRO A 418 -31.57 9.38 -4.18
CA PRO A 418 -30.98 8.54 -5.22
C PRO A 418 -31.09 7.05 -4.90
N SER A 419 -31.21 6.23 -5.95
CA SER A 419 -31.31 4.76 -5.83
C SER A 419 -30.03 4.15 -5.27
N PHE A 420 -28.87 4.78 -5.55
CA PHE A 420 -27.55 4.34 -5.12
C PHE A 420 -26.66 5.52 -4.73
N GLY A 421 -25.99 5.42 -3.58
CA GLY A 421 -25.04 6.41 -3.09
C GLY A 421 -23.73 5.74 -2.71
N ALA A 422 -22.60 6.38 -3.02
CA ALA A 422 -21.30 5.90 -2.56
C ALA A 422 -20.34 7.03 -2.21
N ALA A 423 -19.41 6.77 -1.29
CA ALA A 423 -18.31 7.67 -0.96
C ALA A 423 -16.97 6.92 -0.93
N ALA A 424 -15.88 7.62 -1.18
CA ALA A 424 -14.51 7.12 -1.02
C ALA A 424 -13.72 7.88 0.05
N ASP A 425 -12.65 7.29 0.56
CA ASP A 425 -11.69 7.98 1.43
C ASP A 425 -10.62 8.75 0.64
N GLY A 426 -9.71 9.40 1.38
CA GLY A 426 -8.66 10.26 0.80
C GLY A 426 -7.85 9.61 -0.33
N ASP A 427 -7.38 8.37 -0.15
CA ASP A 427 -6.58 7.65 -1.15
C ASP A 427 -7.35 6.61 -2.00
N GLY A 428 -8.67 6.57 -1.84
CA GLY A 428 -9.57 5.77 -2.68
C GLY A 428 -9.58 4.27 -2.39
N ASP A 429 -9.00 3.84 -1.27
CA ASP A 429 -8.92 2.44 -0.87
C ASP A 429 -10.17 1.98 -0.08
N ARG A 430 -11.02 2.90 0.39
CA ARG A 430 -12.28 2.60 1.08
C ARG A 430 -13.51 3.03 0.31
N ASN A 431 -14.64 2.44 0.68
CA ASN A 431 -15.96 2.75 0.13
C ASN A 431 -17.08 2.66 1.17
N MET A 432 -17.99 3.62 1.13
CA MET A 432 -19.32 3.49 1.76
C MET A 432 -20.37 3.25 0.66
N ILE A 433 -21.33 2.36 0.93
CA ILE A 433 -22.44 2.05 0.01
C ILE A 433 -23.76 2.36 0.71
N LEU A 434 -24.63 3.10 0.02
CA LEU A 434 -25.95 3.50 0.47
C LEU A 434 -27.00 3.16 -0.60
N GLY A 435 -28.13 2.65 -0.16
CA GLY A 435 -29.39 2.69 -0.94
C GLY A 435 -30.23 3.90 -0.53
N SER A 436 -31.33 4.13 -1.24
CA SER A 436 -32.32 5.15 -0.84
C SER A 436 -32.84 4.88 0.57
N GLN A 437 -32.48 5.74 1.54
CA GLN A 437 -32.76 5.61 2.97
C GLN A 437 -32.29 4.28 3.57
N PHE A 438 -31.17 3.74 3.09
CA PHE A 438 -30.66 2.45 3.53
C PHE A 438 -29.13 2.43 3.62
N PHE A 439 -28.60 2.08 4.79
CA PHE A 439 -27.16 1.92 5.00
C PHE A 439 -26.76 0.45 4.84
N VAL A 440 -25.78 0.18 3.99
CA VAL A 440 -25.16 -1.14 3.87
C VAL A 440 -23.93 -1.16 4.77
N THR A 441 -23.93 -2.03 5.79
CA THR A 441 -22.72 -2.18 6.62
C THR A 441 -21.57 -2.73 5.77
N PRO A 442 -20.31 -2.35 6.04
CA PRO A 442 -19.17 -2.86 5.25
C PRO A 442 -19.06 -4.38 5.26
N SER A 443 -19.43 -5.01 6.38
CA SER A 443 -19.41 -6.46 6.52
C SER A 443 -20.52 -7.13 5.71
N ASP A 444 -21.74 -6.58 5.70
CA ASP A 444 -22.81 -7.05 4.82
C ASP A 444 -22.44 -6.83 3.35
N SER A 445 -21.80 -5.70 3.01
CA SER A 445 -21.32 -5.41 1.65
C SER A 445 -20.36 -6.49 1.16
N LEU A 446 -19.38 -6.88 1.98
CA LEU A 446 -18.47 -7.99 1.66
C LEU A 446 -19.24 -9.31 1.43
N ALA A 447 -20.18 -9.64 2.32
CA ALA A 447 -20.97 -10.88 2.23
C ALA A 447 -21.85 -10.92 0.97
N VAL A 448 -22.50 -9.80 0.62
CA VAL A 448 -23.32 -9.67 -0.59
C VAL A 448 -22.44 -9.80 -1.83
N ILE A 449 -21.32 -9.08 -1.92
CA ILE A 449 -20.41 -9.19 -3.07
C ILE A 449 -19.93 -10.63 -3.26
N ALA A 450 -19.58 -11.33 -2.18
CA ALA A 450 -19.18 -12.74 -2.25
C ALA A 450 -20.33 -13.66 -2.71
N ALA A 451 -21.56 -13.45 -2.21
CA ALA A 451 -22.73 -14.24 -2.58
C ALA A 451 -23.14 -14.07 -4.06
N TYR A 452 -22.86 -12.90 -4.63
CA TYR A 452 -23.17 -12.56 -6.02
C TYR A 452 -21.93 -12.50 -6.93
N ALA A 453 -20.81 -13.12 -6.54
CA ALA A 453 -19.57 -13.05 -7.31
C ALA A 453 -19.73 -13.51 -8.77
N ASP A 454 -20.61 -14.48 -9.04
CA ASP A 454 -20.91 -14.96 -10.39
C ASP A 454 -21.59 -13.93 -11.32
N ALA A 455 -22.09 -12.82 -10.77
CA ALA A 455 -22.59 -11.70 -11.56
C ALA A 455 -21.45 -10.91 -12.24
N ILE A 456 -20.21 -11.01 -11.72
CA ILE A 456 -19.06 -10.22 -12.19
C ILE A 456 -18.24 -11.06 -13.19
N PRO A 457 -18.00 -10.58 -14.42
CA PRO A 457 -17.30 -11.33 -15.47
C PRO A 457 -15.94 -11.91 -15.06
N PHE A 458 -15.15 -11.15 -14.28
CA PHE A 458 -13.85 -11.60 -13.77
C PHE A 458 -13.93 -12.93 -13.02
N PHE A 459 -14.85 -13.05 -12.06
CA PHE A 459 -14.98 -14.28 -11.26
C PHE A 459 -15.60 -15.40 -12.08
N LYS A 460 -16.67 -15.09 -12.82
CA LYS A 460 -17.39 -16.08 -13.65
C LYS A 460 -16.48 -16.72 -14.70
N SER A 461 -15.67 -15.93 -15.39
CA SER A 461 -14.76 -16.42 -16.45
C SER A 461 -13.63 -17.32 -15.93
N GLN A 462 -13.32 -17.24 -14.63
CA GLN A 462 -12.31 -18.05 -13.96
C GLN A 462 -12.88 -19.30 -13.24
N GLY A 463 -14.16 -19.61 -13.49
CA GLY A 463 -14.84 -20.76 -12.90
C GLY A 463 -15.52 -20.51 -11.56
N GLY A 464 -15.75 -19.23 -11.21
CA GLY A 464 -16.38 -18.82 -9.96
C GLY A 464 -15.37 -18.48 -8.86
N LEU A 465 -15.89 -17.96 -7.75
CA LEU A 465 -15.10 -17.61 -6.57
C LEU A 465 -14.61 -18.88 -5.86
N LYS A 466 -13.33 -18.93 -5.44
CA LYS A 466 -12.77 -20.07 -4.70
C LYS A 466 -12.63 -19.84 -3.21
N GLY A 467 -12.33 -18.61 -2.81
CA GLY A 467 -12.09 -18.28 -1.42
C GLY A 467 -12.48 -16.84 -1.07
N VAL A 468 -12.71 -16.65 0.22
CA VAL A 468 -12.95 -15.35 0.84
C VAL A 468 -12.08 -15.16 2.06
N ALA A 469 -11.75 -13.92 2.37
CA ALA A 469 -11.18 -13.57 3.67
C ALA A 469 -11.80 -12.32 4.27
N ARG A 470 -11.79 -12.26 5.59
CA ARG A 470 -12.10 -11.06 6.33
C ARG A 470 -11.12 -10.87 7.47
N SER A 471 -10.92 -9.63 7.90
CA SER A 471 -10.21 -9.42 9.15
C SER A 471 -11.07 -9.88 10.33
N MET A 472 -10.44 -10.35 11.39
CA MET A 472 -11.06 -10.84 12.61
C MET A 472 -12.15 -9.92 13.18
N PRO A 473 -11.98 -8.59 13.28
CA PRO A 473 -13.04 -7.70 13.78
C PRO A 473 -14.25 -7.55 12.83
N THR A 474 -14.11 -7.91 11.55
CA THR A 474 -15.18 -7.82 10.54
C THR A 474 -16.25 -8.86 10.78
N SER A 475 -17.54 -8.50 10.67
CA SER A 475 -18.65 -9.42 10.97
C SER A 475 -18.54 -10.74 10.22
N GLY A 476 -19.01 -11.81 10.87
CA GLY A 476 -19.07 -13.17 10.32
C GLY A 476 -20.13 -13.36 9.22
N ALA A 477 -20.75 -12.30 8.68
CA ALA A 477 -21.74 -12.40 7.61
C ALA A 477 -21.20 -13.16 6.39
N VAL A 478 -19.96 -12.89 5.97
CA VAL A 478 -19.33 -13.59 4.83
C VAL A 478 -19.04 -15.07 5.13
N ASP A 479 -18.88 -15.43 6.41
CA ASP A 479 -18.64 -16.81 6.84
C ASP A 479 -19.84 -17.70 6.54
N LEU A 480 -21.05 -17.14 6.71
CA LEU A 480 -22.33 -17.80 6.40
C LEU A 480 -22.47 -18.05 4.90
N VAL A 481 -22.03 -17.10 4.08
CA VAL A 481 -21.97 -17.22 2.63
C VAL A 481 -20.96 -18.29 2.23
N ALA A 482 -19.74 -18.22 2.74
CA ALA A 482 -18.68 -19.18 2.46
C ALA A 482 -19.09 -20.60 2.81
N LYS A 483 -19.70 -20.80 3.97
CA LYS A 483 -20.21 -22.11 4.41
C LYS A 483 -21.30 -22.65 3.49
N LYS A 484 -22.23 -21.81 3.05
CA LYS A 484 -23.37 -22.23 2.20
C LYS A 484 -22.97 -22.48 0.76
N LEU A 485 -22.01 -21.72 0.22
CA LEU A 485 -21.53 -21.83 -1.16
C LEU A 485 -20.28 -22.70 -1.31
N GLY A 486 -19.64 -23.11 -0.21
CA GLY A 486 -18.49 -24.02 -0.21
C GLY A 486 -17.16 -23.33 -0.54
N PHE A 487 -17.00 -22.05 -0.20
CA PHE A 487 -15.74 -21.32 -0.39
C PHE A 487 -14.76 -21.57 0.75
N ASP A 488 -13.46 -21.53 0.45
CA ASP A 488 -12.44 -21.41 1.50
C ASP A 488 -12.66 -20.07 2.24
N LEU A 489 -12.49 -20.06 3.56
CA LEU A 489 -12.67 -18.88 4.41
C LEU A 489 -11.45 -18.66 5.29
N PHE A 490 -10.94 -17.43 5.32
CA PHE A 490 -9.85 -17.03 6.19
C PHE A 490 -10.25 -15.86 7.09
N GLU A 491 -10.05 -16.04 8.40
CA GLU A 491 -10.10 -14.96 9.38
C GLU A 491 -8.67 -14.49 9.67
N THR A 492 -8.30 -13.30 9.21
CA THR A 492 -6.93 -12.75 9.34
C THR A 492 -6.87 -11.66 10.40
N PRO A 493 -5.67 -11.23 10.86
CA PRO A 493 -5.56 -9.98 11.59
C PRO A 493 -5.93 -8.79 10.70
N THR A 494 -6.19 -7.64 11.31
CA THR A 494 -6.38 -6.38 10.57
C THR A 494 -5.11 -5.96 9.84
N GLY A 495 -5.28 -5.59 8.57
CA GLY A 495 -4.20 -5.18 7.67
C GLY A 495 -4.16 -6.00 6.40
N TRP A 496 -4.20 -5.33 5.25
CA TRP A 496 -4.33 -5.95 3.94
C TRP A 496 -3.16 -6.87 3.54
N LYS A 497 -1.99 -6.74 4.18
CA LYS A 497 -0.81 -7.57 3.95
C LYS A 497 -1.10 -9.08 4.08
N TYR A 498 -1.95 -9.47 5.04
CA TYR A 498 -2.32 -10.89 5.25
C TYR A 498 -3.16 -11.44 4.11
N PHE A 499 -4.01 -10.62 3.48
CA PHE A 499 -4.74 -11.03 2.28
C PHE A 499 -3.80 -11.14 1.07
N GLY A 500 -2.80 -10.27 0.97
CA GLY A 500 -1.77 -10.34 -0.07
C GLY A 500 -1.10 -11.71 -0.13
N ASN A 501 -0.67 -12.24 1.02
CA ASN A 501 -0.10 -13.59 1.14
C ASN A 501 -1.05 -14.66 0.58
N LEU A 502 -2.33 -14.63 0.98
CA LEU A 502 -3.35 -15.58 0.49
C LEU A 502 -3.54 -15.47 -1.04
N MET A 503 -3.58 -14.24 -1.58
CA MET A 503 -3.67 -14.01 -3.03
C MET A 503 -2.43 -14.48 -3.80
N ASP A 504 -1.26 -14.43 -3.16
CA ASP A 504 0.03 -14.81 -3.75
C ASP A 504 0.44 -16.26 -3.49
N SER A 505 -0.34 -17.02 -2.68
CA SER A 505 0.00 -18.35 -2.19
C SER A 505 0.52 -19.29 -3.28
N LYS A 506 -0.17 -19.39 -4.42
CA LYS A 506 0.28 -20.23 -5.54
C LYS A 506 1.42 -19.59 -6.33
N VAL A 507 1.28 -18.31 -6.71
CA VAL A 507 2.15 -17.66 -7.70
C VAL A 507 3.55 -17.39 -7.15
N LEU A 508 3.65 -16.98 -5.88
CA LEU A 508 4.94 -16.66 -5.24
C LEU A 508 5.47 -17.80 -4.35
N TYR A 509 4.58 -18.55 -3.69
CA TYR A 509 4.99 -19.54 -2.68
C TYR A 509 4.76 -21.00 -3.09
N GLY A 510 4.20 -21.27 -4.28
CA GLY A 510 3.90 -22.63 -4.75
C GLY A 510 2.84 -23.37 -3.92
N GLY A 511 2.08 -22.64 -3.09
CA GLY A 511 1.02 -23.13 -2.23
C GLY A 511 -0.30 -23.39 -2.96
N LYS A 512 -1.40 -23.46 -2.19
CA LYS A 512 -2.75 -23.70 -2.73
C LYS A 512 -3.23 -22.49 -3.54
N ASP A 513 -3.97 -22.76 -4.61
CA ASP A 513 -4.60 -21.72 -5.41
C ASP A 513 -5.93 -21.27 -4.79
N TYR A 514 -5.90 -20.18 -4.04
CA TYR A 514 -7.10 -19.58 -3.48
C TYR A 514 -7.80 -18.61 -4.45
N THR A 515 -7.24 -18.36 -5.63
CA THR A 515 -7.78 -17.37 -6.58
C THR A 515 -8.73 -17.99 -7.61
N PRO A 516 -9.84 -17.35 -7.98
CA PRO A 516 -10.25 -15.99 -7.60
C PRO A 516 -10.69 -15.84 -6.14
N PHE A 517 -10.39 -14.68 -5.57
CA PHE A 517 -10.45 -14.42 -4.13
C PHE A 517 -11.04 -13.03 -3.84
N ILE A 518 -11.94 -12.93 -2.87
CA ILE A 518 -12.50 -11.65 -2.39
C ILE A 518 -12.15 -11.48 -0.92
N CYS A 519 -11.79 -10.28 -0.50
CA CYS A 519 -11.58 -9.99 0.90
C CYS A 519 -12.07 -8.61 1.31
N GLY A 520 -12.26 -8.41 2.60
CA GLY A 520 -12.71 -7.13 3.14
C GLY A 520 -12.50 -6.94 4.63
N GLU A 521 -12.64 -5.70 5.05
CA GLU A 521 -12.54 -5.27 6.43
C GLU A 521 -13.73 -4.36 6.79
N GLU A 522 -14.21 -4.45 8.03
CA GLU A 522 -15.28 -3.61 8.59
C GLU A 522 -15.03 -2.11 8.45
N SER A 523 -13.76 -1.73 8.33
CA SER A 523 -13.31 -0.35 8.11
C SER A 523 -13.52 0.14 6.67
N PHE A 524 -14.65 -0.22 6.05
CA PHE A 524 -15.06 0.21 4.71
C PHE A 524 -14.11 -0.21 3.58
N GLY A 525 -13.32 -1.26 3.76
CA GLY A 525 -12.35 -1.72 2.76
C GLY A 525 -12.79 -3.04 2.13
N THR A 526 -12.98 -3.09 0.82
CA THR A 526 -13.26 -4.34 0.09
C THR A 526 -12.37 -4.42 -1.15
N GLY A 527 -12.01 -5.64 -1.57
CA GLY A 527 -11.19 -5.85 -2.76
C GLY A 527 -11.12 -7.32 -3.17
N SER A 528 -10.32 -7.60 -4.19
CA SER A 528 -10.11 -8.95 -4.72
C SER A 528 -8.70 -9.12 -5.26
N ASN A 529 -8.37 -10.32 -5.75
CA ASN A 529 -7.03 -10.65 -6.27
C ASN A 529 -6.60 -9.92 -7.56
N HIS A 530 -7.42 -9.00 -8.09
CA HIS A 530 -7.06 -8.14 -9.22
C HIS A 530 -5.86 -7.22 -8.90
N ILE A 531 -5.78 -6.74 -7.66
CA ILE A 531 -4.65 -5.98 -7.12
C ILE A 531 -4.21 -6.53 -5.75
N ARG A 532 -3.35 -5.83 -5.03
CA ARG A 532 -2.90 -6.18 -3.66
C ARG A 532 -3.19 -5.08 -2.64
N GLU A 533 -4.19 -4.27 -2.92
CA GLU A 533 -4.75 -3.25 -2.02
C GLU A 533 -6.27 -3.38 -1.96
N LYS A 534 -6.90 -2.69 -1.01
CA LYS A 534 -8.34 -2.44 -1.07
C LYS A 534 -8.65 -1.55 -2.28
N ASP A 535 -9.88 -1.61 -2.79
CA ASP A 535 -10.29 -0.77 -3.92
C ASP A 535 -11.75 -0.31 -3.79
N GLY A 536 -11.91 0.96 -3.44
CA GLY A 536 -13.22 1.54 -3.21
C GLY A 536 -14.07 1.66 -4.46
N ILE A 537 -13.49 2.04 -5.61
CA ILE A 537 -14.25 2.16 -6.86
C ILE A 537 -14.56 0.79 -7.45
N TRP A 538 -13.69 -0.20 -7.25
CA TRP A 538 -13.97 -1.60 -7.57
C TRP A 538 -15.18 -2.11 -6.78
N ALA A 539 -15.26 -1.83 -5.48
CA ALA A 539 -16.41 -2.26 -4.67
C ALA A 539 -17.72 -1.61 -5.13
N VAL A 540 -17.67 -0.34 -5.54
CA VAL A 540 -18.81 0.37 -6.13
C VAL A 540 -19.24 -0.25 -7.47
N LEU A 541 -18.29 -0.53 -8.36
CA LEU A 541 -18.57 -1.20 -9.63
C LEU A 541 -19.09 -2.64 -9.43
N ALA A 542 -18.60 -3.36 -8.41
CA ALA A 542 -19.12 -4.67 -8.04
C ALA A 542 -20.61 -4.58 -7.65
N TRP A 543 -20.99 -3.62 -6.80
CA TRP A 543 -22.39 -3.37 -6.46
C TRP A 543 -23.24 -3.00 -7.67
N LEU A 544 -22.76 -2.10 -8.54
CA LEU A 544 -23.48 -1.71 -9.75
C LEU A 544 -23.66 -2.88 -10.72
N ASN A 545 -22.65 -3.75 -10.87
CA ASN A 545 -22.74 -4.93 -11.73
C ASN A 545 -23.72 -5.98 -11.14
N ILE A 546 -23.77 -6.12 -9.81
CA ILE A 546 -24.76 -6.96 -9.12
C ILE A 546 -26.16 -6.40 -9.37
N LEU A 547 -26.38 -5.10 -9.13
CA LEU A 547 -27.66 -4.42 -9.40
C LEU A 547 -28.07 -4.55 -10.87
N ALA A 548 -27.14 -4.40 -11.81
CA ALA A 548 -27.39 -4.55 -13.24
C ALA A 548 -27.86 -5.98 -13.57
N SER A 549 -27.22 -7.00 -12.99
CA SER A 549 -27.64 -8.40 -13.18
C SER A 549 -29.06 -8.65 -12.66
N ARG A 550 -29.43 -8.04 -11.53
CA ARG A 550 -30.76 -8.14 -10.89
C ARG A 550 -31.83 -7.31 -11.59
N ASN A 551 -31.43 -6.36 -12.43
CA ASN A 551 -32.31 -5.45 -13.16
C ASN A 551 -32.15 -5.57 -14.69
N SER A 552 -31.72 -6.74 -15.16
CA SER A 552 -31.48 -7.03 -16.59
C SER A 552 -32.75 -6.94 -17.46
N ASP A 553 -33.93 -7.03 -16.86
CA ASP A 553 -35.21 -6.79 -17.52
C ASP A 553 -35.72 -5.38 -17.16
N PRO A 554 -35.58 -4.38 -18.04
CA PRO A 554 -35.98 -3.00 -17.77
C PRO A 554 -37.49 -2.83 -17.61
N THR A 555 -38.31 -3.83 -17.98
CA THR A 555 -39.77 -3.76 -17.85
C THR A 555 -40.27 -4.07 -16.44
N LYS A 556 -39.40 -4.61 -15.57
CA LYS A 556 -39.74 -4.91 -14.18
C LYS A 556 -39.44 -3.74 -13.25
N PRO A 557 -40.16 -3.65 -12.11
CA PRO A 557 -39.81 -2.71 -11.05
C PRO A 557 -38.35 -2.87 -10.64
N LEU A 558 -37.70 -1.73 -10.35
CA LEU A 558 -36.32 -1.71 -9.91
C LEU A 558 -36.15 -2.55 -8.63
N VAL A 559 -35.25 -3.52 -8.68
CA VAL A 559 -34.69 -4.20 -7.50
C VAL A 559 -33.63 -3.28 -6.91
N THR A 560 -33.86 -2.80 -5.69
CA THR A 560 -33.02 -1.82 -5.01
C THR A 560 -31.89 -2.47 -4.21
N VAL A 561 -30.99 -1.64 -3.66
CA VAL A 561 -29.97 -2.07 -2.69
C VAL A 561 -30.61 -2.71 -1.45
N GLU A 562 -31.68 -2.11 -0.90
CA GLU A 562 -32.40 -2.62 0.28
C GLU A 562 -33.03 -4.00 -0.04
N ASP A 563 -33.60 -4.19 -1.24
CA ASP A 563 -34.15 -5.48 -1.66
C ASP A 563 -33.08 -6.58 -1.69
N ILE A 564 -31.91 -6.32 -2.27
CA ILE A 564 -30.81 -7.29 -2.36
C ILE A 564 -30.30 -7.66 -0.96
N VAL A 565 -30.12 -6.67 -0.08
CA VAL A 565 -29.60 -6.91 1.27
C VAL A 565 -30.64 -7.63 2.14
N THR A 566 -31.91 -7.29 2.03
CA THR A 566 -32.98 -7.98 2.78
C THR A 566 -33.21 -9.41 2.28
N GLU A 567 -33.11 -9.65 0.96
CA GLU A 567 -33.09 -11.00 0.38
C GLU A 567 -31.89 -11.80 0.91
N HIS A 568 -30.70 -11.18 0.94
CA HIS A 568 -29.50 -11.79 1.51
C HIS A 568 -29.72 -12.21 2.96
N TRP A 569 -30.22 -11.31 3.81
CA TRP A 569 -30.54 -11.64 5.20
C TRP A 569 -31.59 -12.75 5.31
N GLY A 570 -32.57 -12.81 4.41
CA GLY A 570 -33.56 -13.90 4.38
C GLY A 570 -32.94 -15.28 4.06
N ILE A 571 -31.81 -15.32 3.34
CA ILE A 571 -31.13 -16.55 2.92
C ILE A 571 -30.10 -17.04 3.95
N TYR A 572 -29.40 -16.11 4.60
CA TYR A 572 -28.25 -16.39 5.46
C TYR A 572 -28.48 -16.06 6.94
N GLY A 573 -29.52 -15.31 7.28
CA GLY A 573 -29.65 -14.63 8.57
C GLY A 573 -28.98 -13.25 8.54
N ARG A 574 -29.13 -12.47 9.62
CA ARG A 574 -28.52 -11.14 9.74
C ARG A 574 -27.50 -11.11 10.87
N ASN A 575 -26.34 -10.53 10.58
CA ASN A 575 -25.35 -10.21 11.59
C ASN A 575 -25.49 -8.72 11.94
N TYR A 576 -26.24 -8.42 12.99
CA TYR A 576 -26.27 -7.07 13.56
C TYR A 576 -24.87 -6.70 14.02
N TYR A 577 -24.37 -5.53 13.62
CA TYR A 577 -22.98 -5.15 13.86
C TYR A 577 -22.88 -3.67 14.21
N CYS A 578 -21.99 -3.34 15.15
CA CYS A 578 -21.50 -1.99 15.34
C CYS A 578 -20.06 -1.97 15.87
N ARG A 579 -19.39 -0.84 15.68
CA ARG A 579 -18.06 -0.55 16.26
C ARG A 579 -18.12 0.69 17.14
N TRP A 580 -17.57 0.60 18.33
CA TRP A 580 -17.40 1.70 19.28
C TRP A 580 -15.92 2.02 19.42
N ASP A 581 -15.55 3.25 19.06
CA ASP A 581 -14.17 3.73 19.15
C ASP A 581 -14.03 4.71 20.32
N PHE A 582 -13.11 4.41 21.24
CA PHE A 582 -12.73 5.26 22.36
C PHE A 582 -11.38 5.89 22.07
N GLU A 583 -11.39 7.06 21.44
CA GLU A 583 -10.19 7.73 20.96
C GLU A 583 -9.53 8.61 22.03
N GLY A 584 -8.21 8.79 21.93
CA GLY A 584 -7.47 9.69 22.82
C GLY A 584 -7.40 9.23 24.28
N VAL A 585 -7.66 7.96 24.57
CA VAL A 585 -7.58 7.42 25.93
C VAL A 585 -6.12 7.24 26.37
N ALA A 586 -5.88 7.25 27.68
CA ALA A 586 -4.55 7.09 28.24
C ALA A 586 -3.99 5.69 27.88
N SER A 587 -2.85 5.65 27.18
CA SER A 587 -2.26 4.40 26.70
C SER A 587 -2.00 3.39 27.82
N LYS A 588 -1.58 3.86 29.01
CA LYS A 588 -1.34 2.98 30.16
C LYS A 588 -2.61 2.23 30.57
N GLY A 589 -3.71 2.95 30.82
CA GLY A 589 -4.97 2.36 31.25
C GLY A 589 -5.56 1.43 30.18
N ALA A 590 -5.48 1.81 28.91
CA ALA A 590 -5.95 0.97 27.81
C ALA A 590 -5.18 -0.35 27.68
N ASN A 591 -3.86 -0.35 27.92
CA ASN A 591 -3.06 -1.58 27.97
C ASN A 591 -3.42 -2.44 29.19
N GLU A 592 -3.55 -1.83 30.37
CA GLU A 592 -3.95 -2.53 31.60
C GLU A 592 -5.32 -3.21 31.45
N MET A 593 -6.27 -2.55 30.77
CA MET A 593 -7.57 -3.12 30.44
C MET A 593 -7.46 -4.38 29.58
N ILE A 594 -6.70 -4.32 28.48
CA ILE A 594 -6.50 -5.48 27.58
C ILE A 594 -5.75 -6.61 28.29
N ASP A 595 -4.76 -6.29 29.12
CA ASP A 595 -4.02 -7.28 29.91
C ASP A 595 -4.93 -7.99 30.92
N LYS A 596 -5.83 -7.25 31.58
CA LYS A 596 -6.88 -7.83 32.44
C LYS A 596 -7.76 -8.79 31.65
N MET A 597 -8.29 -8.37 30.50
CA MET A 597 -9.15 -9.22 29.67
C MET A 597 -8.45 -10.49 29.19
N ARG A 598 -7.16 -10.39 28.85
CA ARG A 598 -6.33 -11.55 28.50
C ARG A 598 -6.20 -12.53 29.67
N ASN A 599 -5.95 -12.04 30.87
CA ASN A 599 -5.83 -12.87 32.08
C ASN A 599 -7.16 -13.54 32.45
N ASP A 600 -8.29 -12.89 32.16
CA ASP A 600 -9.63 -13.41 32.46
C ASP A 600 -10.16 -14.39 31.42
N SER A 601 -9.46 -14.61 30.30
CA SER A 601 -9.95 -15.43 29.17
C SER A 601 -10.38 -16.85 29.58
N ALA A 602 -9.59 -17.52 30.42
CA ALA A 602 -9.93 -18.85 30.93
C ALA A 602 -11.15 -18.82 31.87
N ALA A 603 -11.28 -17.78 32.70
CA ALA A 603 -12.41 -17.64 33.64
C ALA A 603 -13.71 -17.25 32.93
N ASN A 604 -13.63 -16.55 31.80
CA ASN A 604 -14.78 -16.16 31.01
C ASN A 604 -15.28 -17.28 30.08
N THR A 605 -14.42 -18.21 29.67
CA THR A 605 -14.84 -19.33 28.82
C THR A 605 -15.83 -20.24 29.56
N GLY A 606 -17.00 -20.47 28.97
CA GLY A 606 -18.12 -21.21 29.56
C GLY A 606 -19.03 -20.38 30.46
N ARG A 607 -18.70 -19.12 30.77
CA ARG A 607 -19.54 -18.24 31.58
C ARG A 607 -20.82 -17.88 30.82
N THR A 608 -21.95 -17.89 31.52
CA THR A 608 -23.24 -17.41 30.99
C THR A 608 -23.56 -16.03 31.56
N MET A 609 -23.91 -15.09 30.70
CA MET A 609 -24.23 -13.71 31.03
C MET A 609 -25.52 -13.31 30.29
N GLY A 610 -26.61 -13.14 31.06
CA GLY A 610 -27.94 -12.97 30.48
C GLY A 610 -28.35 -14.20 29.67
N LYS A 611 -28.71 -13.98 28.38
CA LYS A 611 -29.07 -15.06 27.44
C LYS A 611 -27.87 -15.67 26.69
N TYR A 612 -26.66 -15.12 26.87
CA TYR A 612 -25.47 -15.54 26.11
C TYR A 612 -24.57 -16.45 26.94
N THR A 613 -24.06 -17.51 26.31
CA THR A 613 -23.01 -18.37 26.86
C THR A 613 -21.74 -18.18 26.05
N ILE A 614 -20.66 -17.74 26.71
CA ILE A 614 -19.34 -17.55 26.11
C ILE A 614 -18.76 -18.93 25.78
N ALA A 615 -18.72 -19.28 24.50
CA ALA A 615 -18.12 -20.53 24.02
C ALA A 615 -16.59 -20.46 24.07
N THR A 616 -16.01 -19.31 23.76
CA THR A 616 -14.56 -19.11 23.76
C THR A 616 -14.24 -17.66 24.10
N ALA A 617 -13.28 -17.47 25.02
CA ALA A 617 -12.63 -16.19 25.22
C ALA A 617 -11.12 -16.38 25.02
N ASP A 618 -10.52 -15.64 24.09
CA ASP A 618 -9.10 -15.76 23.75
C ASP A 618 -8.48 -14.43 23.29
N ASP A 619 -7.16 -14.42 23.14
CA ASP A 619 -6.44 -13.36 22.44
C ASP A 619 -6.01 -13.89 21.07
N PHE A 620 -6.55 -13.29 20.01
CA PHE A 620 -6.44 -13.80 18.66
C PHE A 620 -4.98 -13.92 18.22
N GLU A 621 -4.66 -15.13 17.77
CA GLU A 621 -3.39 -15.49 17.13
C GLU A 621 -3.69 -16.03 15.73
N TYR A 622 -2.90 -15.56 14.77
CA TYR A 622 -2.97 -16.01 13.39
C TYR A 622 -1.64 -16.63 13.00
N ILE A 623 -1.71 -17.84 12.46
CA ILE A 623 -0.57 -18.51 11.81
C ILE A 623 -0.85 -18.43 10.32
N ASP A 624 -0.03 -17.69 9.59
CA ASP A 624 -0.21 -17.50 8.15
C ASP A 624 -0.03 -18.84 7.43
N PRO A 625 -1.02 -19.32 6.66
CA PRO A 625 -0.97 -20.63 6.02
C PRO A 625 -0.04 -20.66 4.81
N VAL A 626 0.54 -19.52 4.41
CA VAL A 626 1.40 -19.39 3.23
C VAL A 626 2.86 -19.39 3.64
N ASP A 627 3.25 -18.54 4.59
CA ASP A 627 4.66 -18.39 5.01
C ASP A 627 4.95 -18.92 6.43
N GLY A 628 3.92 -19.32 7.19
CA GLY A 628 4.07 -19.84 8.55
C GLY A 628 4.37 -18.78 9.62
N SER A 629 4.35 -17.49 9.26
CA SER A 629 4.55 -16.39 10.22
C SER A 629 3.43 -16.36 11.27
N VAL A 630 3.80 -15.99 12.50
CA VAL A 630 2.87 -15.97 13.64
C VAL A 630 2.61 -14.53 14.06
N ALA A 631 1.33 -14.16 14.07
CA ALA A 631 0.85 -12.86 14.47
C ALA A 631 -0.04 -13.00 15.72
N SER A 632 0.57 -12.91 16.90
CA SER A 632 -0.12 -13.02 18.19
C SER A 632 -0.62 -11.66 18.70
N LYS A 633 -1.50 -11.70 19.72
CA LYS A 633 -2.02 -10.52 20.44
C LYS A 633 -2.78 -9.54 19.54
N LYS A 634 -3.56 -10.06 18.60
CA LYS A 634 -4.24 -9.25 17.58
C LYS A 634 -5.63 -8.77 17.99
N GLY A 635 -6.11 -9.18 19.16
CA GLY A 635 -7.34 -8.67 19.78
C GLY A 635 -8.02 -9.72 20.64
N ILE A 636 -8.64 -9.28 21.74
CA ILE A 636 -9.42 -10.16 22.61
C ILE A 636 -10.75 -10.49 21.93
N ARG A 637 -11.11 -11.77 21.82
CA ARG A 637 -12.40 -12.22 21.30
C ARG A 637 -13.21 -12.89 22.39
N ILE A 638 -14.49 -12.56 22.45
CA ILE A 638 -15.50 -13.22 23.28
C ILE A 638 -16.55 -13.76 22.31
N LEU A 639 -16.47 -15.06 22.02
CA LEU A 639 -17.31 -15.75 21.04
C LEU A 639 -18.44 -16.48 21.79
N MET A 640 -19.68 -16.19 21.43
CA MET A 640 -20.87 -16.78 22.03
C MET A 640 -21.29 -18.05 21.29
N SER A 641 -22.00 -18.93 21.99
CA SER A 641 -22.45 -20.23 21.45
C SER A 641 -23.51 -20.11 20.34
N ASP A 642 -24.19 -18.96 20.25
CA ASP A 642 -25.23 -18.69 19.25
C ASP A 642 -24.69 -18.03 17.97
N GLY A 643 -23.38 -17.79 17.88
CA GLY A 643 -22.73 -17.09 16.77
C GLY A 643 -22.54 -15.59 16.99
N SER A 644 -23.07 -15.04 18.08
CA SER A 644 -22.78 -13.66 18.50
C SER A 644 -21.35 -13.51 19.01
N ARG A 645 -20.79 -12.30 19.01
CA ARG A 645 -19.44 -12.05 19.51
C ARG A 645 -19.18 -10.60 19.91
N VAL A 646 -18.18 -10.44 20.76
CA VAL A 646 -17.61 -9.14 21.16
C VAL A 646 -16.10 -9.21 20.99
N ILE A 647 -15.51 -8.17 20.39
CA ILE A 647 -14.07 -8.11 20.11
C ILE A 647 -13.51 -6.81 20.65
N PHE A 648 -12.31 -6.86 21.23
CA PHE A 648 -11.58 -5.69 21.72
C PHE A 648 -10.22 -5.60 21.04
N ARG A 649 -9.91 -4.44 20.45
CA ARG A 649 -8.59 -4.16 19.87
C ARG A 649 -8.05 -2.85 20.36
N LEU A 650 -6.76 -2.84 20.65
CA LEU A 650 -6.00 -1.63 20.90
C LEU A 650 -5.38 -1.16 19.58
N SER A 651 -5.60 0.10 19.23
CA SER A 651 -4.92 0.82 18.15
C SER A 651 -4.18 2.00 18.74
N GLY A 652 -3.05 2.41 18.14
CA GLY A 652 -2.32 3.56 18.65
C GLY A 652 -1.27 4.08 17.68
N THR A 653 -1.21 5.40 17.56
CA THR A 653 -0.12 6.16 16.95
C THR A 653 0.76 6.70 18.06
N ALA A 654 2.07 6.48 17.97
CA ALA A 654 3.02 7.06 18.91
C ALA A 654 2.84 8.59 18.96
N GLY A 655 2.44 9.13 20.12
CA GLY A 655 2.36 10.56 20.42
C GLY A 655 0.95 11.15 20.67
N SER A 656 -0.15 10.44 20.40
CA SER A 656 -1.52 11.00 20.46
C SER A 656 -2.51 10.26 21.38
N GLY A 657 -2.02 9.39 22.28
CA GLY A 657 -2.85 8.51 23.11
C GLY A 657 -3.12 7.16 22.43
N ALA A 658 -3.98 6.34 23.05
CA ALA A 658 -4.43 5.07 22.49
C ALA A 658 -5.90 5.16 22.04
N THR A 659 -6.31 4.23 21.19
CA THR A 659 -7.69 4.03 20.78
C THR A 659 -8.10 2.61 21.12
N VAL A 660 -9.10 2.45 21.99
CA VAL A 660 -9.74 1.15 22.24
C VAL A 660 -10.91 1.03 21.27
N ARG A 661 -10.92 -0.05 20.49
CA ARG A 661 -12.02 -0.39 19.58
C ARG A 661 -12.77 -1.59 20.10
N MET A 662 -14.06 -1.45 20.28
CA MET A 662 -14.99 -2.50 20.71
C MET A 662 -15.94 -2.81 19.57
N TYR A 663 -15.93 -4.06 19.09
CA TYR A 663 -16.79 -4.51 17.99
C TYR A 663 -17.83 -5.46 18.58
N ILE A 664 -19.09 -5.25 18.24
CA ILE A 664 -20.22 -5.99 18.82
C ILE A 664 -21.03 -6.57 17.69
N GLU A 665 -21.30 -7.87 17.76
CA GLU A 665 -22.05 -8.60 16.74
C GLU A 665 -23.07 -9.55 17.36
N GLN A 666 -24.32 -9.47 16.90
CA GLN A 666 -25.35 -10.46 17.19
C GLN A 666 -25.79 -11.14 15.89
N TYR A 667 -25.69 -12.48 15.85
CA TYR A 667 -26.27 -13.26 14.76
C TYR A 667 -27.75 -13.56 15.03
N GLU A 668 -28.63 -13.21 14.09
CA GLU A 668 -30.06 -13.47 14.16
C GLU A 668 -30.50 -14.32 12.95
N PRO A 669 -30.79 -15.62 13.14
CA PRO A 669 -31.30 -16.50 12.09
C PRO A 669 -32.82 -16.41 11.90
N ASP A 670 -33.57 -15.84 12.85
CA ASP A 670 -35.03 -15.76 12.78
C ASP A 670 -35.45 -14.66 11.80
N THR A 671 -36.00 -15.08 10.65
CA THR A 671 -36.46 -14.17 9.59
C THR A 671 -37.49 -13.12 10.05
N THR A 672 -38.20 -13.36 11.16
CA THR A 672 -39.16 -12.41 11.72
C THR A 672 -38.51 -11.26 12.50
N LYS A 673 -37.21 -11.38 12.82
CA LYS A 673 -36.45 -10.43 13.65
C LYS A 673 -35.36 -9.67 12.90
N LEU A 674 -35.24 -9.85 11.59
CA LEU A 674 -34.16 -9.24 10.78
C LEU A 674 -34.28 -7.72 10.60
N ASN A 675 -35.40 -7.12 11.02
CA ASN A 675 -35.68 -5.68 10.86
C ASN A 675 -35.62 -4.88 12.18
N MET A 676 -35.06 -5.46 13.24
CA MET A 676 -34.81 -4.71 14.47
C MET A 676 -33.87 -3.53 14.23
N LYS A 677 -34.04 -2.47 15.02
CA LYS A 677 -33.06 -1.39 15.10
C LYS A 677 -31.77 -1.97 15.68
N VAL A 678 -30.63 -1.66 15.06
CA VAL A 678 -29.31 -2.21 15.45
C VAL A 678 -29.00 -1.97 16.93
N SER A 679 -29.30 -0.76 17.44
CA SER A 679 -29.10 -0.43 18.86
C SER A 679 -29.87 -1.35 19.81
N ASP A 680 -31.06 -1.77 19.39
CA ASP A 680 -31.97 -2.55 20.23
C ASP A 680 -31.59 -4.02 20.19
N ALA A 681 -31.16 -4.51 19.02
CA ALA A 681 -30.59 -5.84 18.87
C ALA A 681 -29.30 -6.00 19.71
N LEU A 682 -28.39 -5.02 19.66
CA LEU A 682 -27.08 -5.13 20.31
C LEU A 682 -27.06 -4.72 21.78
N ALA A 683 -28.15 -4.19 22.34
CA ALA A 683 -28.20 -3.60 23.68
C ALA A 683 -27.64 -4.52 24.78
N ASP A 684 -28.09 -5.78 24.79
CA ASP A 684 -27.66 -6.77 25.80
C ASP A 684 -26.15 -7.07 25.68
N LEU A 685 -25.63 -7.23 24.46
CA LEU A 685 -24.22 -7.53 24.22
C LEU A 685 -23.31 -6.35 24.56
N VAL A 686 -23.77 -5.12 24.30
CA VAL A 686 -23.03 -3.91 24.69
C VAL A 686 -22.87 -3.86 26.21
N GLN A 687 -23.92 -4.16 26.98
CA GLN A 687 -23.82 -4.20 28.45
C GLN A 687 -22.84 -5.28 28.93
N ILE A 688 -22.90 -6.47 28.33
CA ILE A 688 -21.94 -7.56 28.63
C ILE A 688 -20.51 -7.14 28.29
N ALA A 689 -20.31 -6.48 27.15
CA ALA A 689 -19.00 -6.00 26.73
C ALA A 689 -18.41 -5.00 27.73
N LEU A 690 -19.22 -4.02 28.18
CA LEU A 690 -18.83 -3.04 29.19
C LEU A 690 -18.52 -3.68 30.54
N GLU A 691 -19.31 -4.66 30.99
CA GLU A 691 -19.04 -5.42 32.23
C GLU A 691 -17.72 -6.20 32.15
N LEU A 692 -17.42 -6.82 31.00
CA LEU A 692 -16.21 -7.64 30.83
C LEU A 692 -14.92 -6.81 30.79
N CYS A 693 -14.95 -5.68 30.07
CA CYS A 693 -13.76 -4.84 29.87
C CYS A 693 -13.56 -3.80 30.99
N GLU A 694 -14.62 -3.42 31.71
CA GLU A 694 -14.57 -2.39 32.75
C GLU A 694 -13.95 -1.08 32.26
N ILE A 695 -14.21 -0.71 31.00
CA ILE A 695 -13.52 0.39 30.32
C ILE A 695 -13.58 1.72 31.07
N LYS A 696 -14.64 1.98 31.84
CA LYS A 696 -14.75 3.16 32.71
C LYS A 696 -13.63 3.23 33.75
N ASN A 697 -13.30 2.10 34.36
CA ASN A 697 -12.31 2.00 35.43
C ASN A 697 -10.90 2.27 34.89
N TYR A 698 -10.63 1.81 33.67
CA TYR A 698 -9.30 1.88 33.06
C TYR A 698 -9.08 3.12 32.17
N CYS A 699 -10.11 3.55 31.45
CA CYS A 699 -10.05 4.63 30.46
C CYS A 699 -10.87 5.87 30.85
N GLY A 700 -11.64 5.83 31.94
CA GLY A 700 -12.35 6.97 32.50
C GLY A 700 -13.71 7.29 31.85
N THR A 701 -14.12 6.54 30.81
CA THR A 701 -15.38 6.77 30.08
C THR A 701 -15.99 5.47 29.56
N GLU A 702 -17.33 5.43 29.46
CA GLU A 702 -18.10 4.40 28.73
C GLU A 702 -18.76 4.97 27.47
N THR A 703 -18.63 6.29 27.26
CA THR A 703 -19.14 6.97 26.08
C THR A 703 -18.09 6.87 24.97
N PRO A 704 -18.40 6.21 23.84
CA PRO A 704 -17.49 6.16 22.69
C PRO A 704 -17.41 7.53 22.02
N THR A 705 -16.26 7.81 21.41
CA THR A 705 -16.03 8.99 20.57
C THR A 705 -16.76 8.85 19.24
N VAL A 706 -16.71 7.65 18.64
CA VAL A 706 -17.34 7.32 17.35
C VAL A 706 -18.10 6.01 17.47
N ILE A 707 -19.28 5.95 16.84
CA ILE A 707 -20.05 4.72 16.63
C ILE A 707 -20.21 4.53 15.14
N THR A 708 -19.86 3.35 14.64
CA THR A 708 -20.02 2.94 13.23
C THR A 708 -20.99 1.78 13.11
#